data_AF-A0A2W6SRP6-F1
#
_entry.id   AF-A0A2W6SRP6-F1
#
_cell.length_a   1.000
_cell.length_b   1.000
_cell.length_c   1.000
_cell.angle_alpha   90.00
_cell.angle_beta   90.00
_cell.angle_gamma   90.00
#
_symmetry.space_group_name_H-M   'P 1'
#
loop_
_entity.id
_entity.type
_entity.pdbx_description
1 polymer ?
#
loop_
_entity_poly.entity_id
_entity_poly.type
_entity_poly.pdbx_seq_one_letter_code
_entity_poly.pdbx_strand_id
1 'polypeptide(L)'
;MPRARTIAPAVCVCAECRALDAEFPNEGRQLALIAARPDRSPALPPKSTAGDATPRRACALSRRGEPSLRNLPTKENQLRRSPMFKTMTIGELCVSPYNVRTNEADANSIAGMAESLLTRGQLYPLVVHPMPAKSGRKKTYGALAGGRRYRAFSLLITQGKLPVSHPIDVIVRDISDEGELRELSLAENIVRRDLRDYEKYAAVAAAHRKGRSFQEIADTNGQTVEVIRQWNRLGNLAKPIFAALEAGEIGTRHAMAFGATDDQDMQLHAFAAFMQRGDRDQQHAPAIIRRLLKVGDSEQTKLLHFVGEKTYTDAGGRYELDLFADQSEERGRVCDEGLLMKLVEAKLEQTRTLLRQQLKNHAAHRDLRFESNPPRDGNYGGVARDLEIAVEAADVDPADAERSAYVQNEMAELEKRATIILADEALDRAAKDAAIAAIDVDYNPLELELAAIDARRSLALPDGDIFATLEIEQDGELDVRFWWASRKAKRAAEKPPVAARPASLGPIPKPEVPEPGRSLMPKPPTGGQAIDQSYGYGARQTADAAIKDEYGLTADGVQIMRALRREALRCALLDDAAGQGTHGSDYAVWSLLRADLKGESGYALGARRLAGGYETNVSVSEAVGPHVKRAIAGMRWSREIAQMREHSSMALDDLPAAFQAFHDETSIWKNKAAALLAGLMLERSLNAPGYQVPLHDVLADGTGFSDREIATYVEPTEEIVDLFPRSHRLALAKPHVDKMAFASWDKLKAGELIAPVTRALRRAKRWVHPLMQFAPRPPLPAAEFREAAE
;
A
#
# COMPACT_ATOMS: atom_id res chain seq x y z
N MET A 1 62.55 14.42 20.83
CA MET A 1 62.40 13.27 21.75
C MET A 1 61.32 13.59 22.76
N PRO A 2 60.51 12.64 23.26
CA PRO A 2 60.45 11.18 23.00
C PRO A 2 59.18 10.77 22.21
N ARG A 3 59.28 10.11 21.05
CA ARG A 3 59.13 8.65 20.80
C ARG A 3 57.99 7.94 21.56
N ALA A 4 56.83 7.80 20.92
CA ALA A 4 55.85 6.75 21.18
C ALA A 4 55.83 5.76 19.99
N ARG A 5 55.92 4.47 20.31
CA ARG A 5 56.10 3.35 19.38
C ARG A 5 54.81 3.01 18.65
N THR A 6 54.90 2.83 17.33
CA THR A 6 53.92 2.10 16.51
C THR A 6 53.87 0.64 16.95
N ILE A 7 52.69 0.14 17.31
CA ILE A 7 52.41 -1.29 17.48
C ILE A 7 51.59 -1.70 16.24
N ALA A 8 52.22 -2.44 15.33
CA ALA A 8 51.50 -3.23 14.34
C ALA A 8 51.02 -4.53 15.03
N PRO A 9 49.79 -5.01 14.78
CA PRO A 9 49.33 -6.27 15.38
C PRO A 9 50.09 -7.45 14.76
N ALA A 10 50.76 -8.24 15.60
CA ALA A 10 51.38 -9.50 15.21
C ALA A 10 50.29 -10.54 14.97
N VAL A 11 50.23 -11.09 13.75
CA VAL A 11 49.30 -12.15 13.34
C VAL A 11 49.76 -13.48 13.97
N CYS A 12 48.83 -14.24 14.57
CA CYS A 12 49.11 -15.57 15.12
C CYS A 12 49.44 -16.57 14.00
N VAL A 13 50.47 -17.40 14.20
CA VAL A 13 51.03 -18.29 13.15
C VAL A 13 50.95 -19.78 13.54
N CYS A 14 50.02 -20.16 14.41
CA CYS A 14 49.87 -21.55 14.85
C CYS A 14 49.31 -22.47 13.74
N ALA A 15 49.51 -23.77 13.91
CA ALA A 15 49.12 -24.79 12.93
C ALA A 15 47.61 -24.81 12.64
N GLU A 16 46.78 -24.49 13.63
CA GLU A 16 45.31 -24.43 13.49
C GLU A 16 44.87 -23.22 12.66
N CYS A 17 45.49 -22.04 12.84
CA CYS A 17 45.20 -20.87 12.01
C CYS A 17 45.64 -21.07 10.55
N ARG A 18 46.77 -21.75 10.31
CA ARG A 18 47.21 -22.11 8.96
C ARG A 18 46.32 -23.16 8.29
N ALA A 19 45.70 -24.05 9.07
CA ALA A 19 44.74 -25.02 8.56
C ALA A 19 43.42 -24.34 8.13
N LEU A 20 42.95 -23.36 8.93
CA LEU A 20 41.78 -22.53 8.59
C LEU A 20 42.00 -21.64 7.36
N ASP A 21 43.20 -21.07 7.19
CA ASP A 21 43.56 -20.28 5.99
C ASP A 21 43.61 -21.13 4.71
N ALA A 22 43.88 -22.44 4.83
CA ALA A 22 43.89 -23.37 3.70
C ALA A 22 42.48 -23.87 3.33
N GLU A 23 41.55 -23.90 4.28
CA GLU A 23 40.17 -24.34 4.09
C GLU A 23 39.24 -23.21 3.59
N PHE A 24 39.51 -21.94 3.92
CA PHE A 24 38.69 -20.80 3.50
C PHE A 24 39.54 -19.61 3.00
N PRO A 25 40.08 -19.67 1.77
CA PRO A 25 40.80 -18.55 1.20
C PRO A 25 39.78 -17.50 0.73
N ASN A 26 39.44 -16.55 1.61
CA ASN A 26 39.06 -15.14 1.34
C ASN A 26 38.09 -14.49 2.36
N GLU A 27 37.70 -15.14 3.47
CA GLU A 27 36.74 -14.53 4.43
C GLU A 27 37.28 -14.36 5.86
N GLY A 28 38.59 -14.46 6.06
CA GLY A 28 39.24 -14.40 7.38
C GLY A 28 39.69 -13.01 7.84
N ARG A 29 38.88 -11.95 7.75
CA ARG A 29 39.21 -10.64 8.38
C ARG A 29 38.08 -9.88 9.06
N GLN A 30 36.83 -10.36 9.05
CA GLN A 30 35.71 -9.64 9.69
C GLN A 30 35.22 -10.20 11.03
N LEU A 31 35.81 -11.26 11.58
CA LEU A 31 35.34 -11.85 12.85
C LEU A 31 36.29 -11.67 14.05
N ALA A 32 37.28 -10.79 13.95
CA ALA A 32 38.21 -10.48 15.05
C ALA A 32 37.82 -9.25 15.89
N LEU A 33 36.55 -8.83 15.87
CA LEU A 33 36.04 -7.75 16.74
C LEU A 33 34.88 -8.15 17.66
N ILE A 34 34.46 -9.42 17.67
CA ILE A 34 33.44 -9.94 18.59
C ILE A 34 34.08 -10.95 19.55
N ALA A 35 35.08 -10.51 20.31
CA ALA A 35 35.57 -11.24 21.48
C ALA A 35 36.36 -10.31 22.41
N ALA A 36 35.70 -9.27 22.94
CA ALA A 36 36.28 -8.45 24.01
C ALA A 36 35.24 -8.00 25.05
N ARG A 37 34.29 -8.86 25.46
CA ARG A 37 33.64 -8.83 26.79
C ARG A 37 33.11 -10.22 27.17
N PRO A 38 33.69 -10.89 28.17
CA PRO A 38 33.15 -12.13 28.73
C PRO A 38 32.29 -11.79 29.95
N ASP A 39 30.97 -11.78 29.80
CA ASP A 39 30.09 -12.26 30.87
C ASP A 39 28.67 -12.52 30.34
N ARG A 40 28.12 -13.69 30.70
CA ARG A 40 26.85 -14.32 30.28
C ARG A 40 26.92 -15.28 29.08
N SER A 41 27.23 -16.55 29.37
CA SER A 41 26.73 -17.68 28.58
C SER A 41 25.34 -18.11 29.05
N PRO A 42 24.38 -18.40 28.16
CA PRO A 42 23.18 -19.16 28.49
C PRO A 42 23.48 -20.67 28.41
N ALA A 43 23.27 -21.40 29.51
CA ALA A 43 23.44 -22.85 29.55
C ALA A 43 22.14 -23.57 29.13
N LEU A 44 22.26 -24.49 28.15
CA LEU A 44 21.31 -25.56 27.84
C LEU A 44 21.48 -26.75 28.81
N PRO A 45 20.46 -27.63 28.97
CA PRO A 45 20.32 -28.52 30.13
C PRO A 45 21.14 -29.83 30.01
N PRO A 46 21.53 -30.46 31.14
CA PRO A 46 22.26 -31.73 31.10
C PRO A 46 21.33 -32.96 31.05
N LYS A 47 21.79 -33.98 30.31
CA LYS A 47 21.24 -35.34 30.24
C LYS A 47 21.46 -36.09 31.57
N SER A 48 20.52 -36.98 31.91
CA SER A 48 20.57 -37.86 33.08
C SER A 48 21.46 -39.10 32.85
N THR A 49 22.28 -39.42 33.84
CA THR A 49 22.76 -40.79 34.14
C THR A 49 22.65 -41.04 35.65
N ALA A 50 22.25 -42.25 36.00
CA ALA A 50 21.94 -42.71 37.35
C ALA A 50 23.19 -42.89 38.23
N GLY A 51 23.04 -42.66 39.55
CA GLY A 51 24.03 -43.09 40.54
C GLY A 51 23.98 -42.34 41.89
N ASP A 52 23.18 -42.88 42.81
CA ASP A 52 23.33 -42.93 44.27
C ASP A 52 23.38 -41.71 45.22
N ALA A 53 22.59 -41.90 46.29
CA ALA A 53 22.70 -41.45 47.69
C ALA A 53 22.21 -40.03 48.11
N THR A 54 21.20 -40.07 48.98
CA THR A 54 20.45 -39.03 49.71
C THR A 54 21.21 -38.48 50.94
N PRO A 55 20.61 -37.61 51.80
CA PRO A 55 20.05 -36.27 51.54
C PRO A 55 20.57 -35.24 52.58
N ARG A 56 20.46 -33.91 52.34
CA ARG A 56 20.26 -32.91 53.43
C ARG A 56 19.93 -31.48 52.96
N ARG A 57 18.77 -31.01 53.45
CA ARG A 57 18.35 -29.64 53.79
C ARG A 57 18.45 -28.54 52.73
N ALA A 58 17.32 -28.32 52.04
CA ALA A 58 17.02 -27.09 51.31
C ALA A 58 16.51 -26.00 52.27
N CYS A 59 17.06 -24.79 52.12
CA CYS A 59 16.43 -23.55 52.56
C CYS A 59 16.20 -22.66 51.32
N ALA A 60 15.02 -22.06 51.30
CA ALA A 60 14.30 -21.40 50.22
C ALA A 60 15.09 -20.41 49.34
N LEU A 61 14.86 -20.49 48.02
CA LEU A 61 14.82 -19.34 47.11
C LEU A 61 13.75 -19.54 46.03
N SER A 62 12.96 -18.49 45.84
CA SER A 62 11.70 -18.39 45.09
C SER A 62 11.89 -18.63 43.58
N ARG A 63 11.14 -19.58 43.01
CA ARG A 63 10.92 -19.68 41.55
C ARG A 63 9.62 -18.94 41.21
N ARG A 64 9.72 -17.86 40.42
CA ARG A 64 8.59 -17.34 39.63
C ARG A 64 8.60 -18.10 38.29
N GLY A 65 7.45 -18.62 37.89
CA GLY A 65 7.27 -19.26 36.58
C GLY A 65 6.74 -20.70 36.59
N GLU A 66 6.05 -21.14 37.64
CA GLU A 66 5.11 -22.28 37.51
C GLU A 66 3.71 -21.72 37.21
N PRO A 67 2.89 -22.40 36.36
CA PRO A 67 1.48 -22.06 36.24
C PRO A 67 0.89 -22.04 37.65
N SER A 68 0.20 -20.97 38.02
CA SER A 68 -0.23 -20.81 39.40
C SER A 68 -1.05 -22.05 39.81
N LEU A 69 -0.55 -22.76 40.81
CA LEU A 69 -1.29 -23.82 41.52
C LEU A 69 -2.61 -23.29 42.13
N ARG A 70 -2.92 -22.00 41.98
CA ARG A 70 -4.19 -21.38 42.37
C ARG A 70 -5.35 -21.70 41.42
N ASN A 71 -5.09 -22.17 40.19
CA ASN A 71 -6.15 -22.54 39.24
C ASN A 71 -6.36 -24.06 39.11
N LEU A 72 -5.59 -24.88 39.84
CA LEU A 72 -5.93 -26.29 39.99
C LEU A 72 -7.13 -26.41 40.94
N PRO A 73 -8.16 -27.22 40.60
CA PRO A 73 -9.30 -27.39 41.49
C PRO A 73 -8.83 -27.93 42.84
N THR A 74 -8.92 -27.12 43.90
CA THR A 74 -8.77 -27.58 45.28
C THR A 74 -9.79 -28.69 45.54
N LYS A 75 -9.52 -29.64 46.44
CA LYS A 75 -10.51 -30.66 46.85
C LYS A 75 -11.85 -30.03 47.25
N GLU A 76 -11.84 -28.87 47.92
CA GLU A 76 -13.04 -28.08 48.22
C GLU A 76 -13.76 -27.53 46.98
N ASN A 77 -13.03 -27.08 45.96
CA ASN A 77 -13.59 -26.62 44.69
C ASN A 77 -14.20 -27.76 43.87
N GLN A 78 -13.63 -28.97 43.93
CA GLN A 78 -14.20 -30.18 43.32
C GLN A 78 -15.48 -30.63 44.03
N LEU A 79 -15.53 -30.53 45.37
CA LEU A 79 -16.71 -30.85 46.18
C LEU A 79 -17.87 -29.86 45.96
N ARG A 80 -17.61 -28.55 45.86
CA ARG A 80 -18.63 -27.54 45.49
C ARG A 80 -19.14 -27.68 44.05
N ARG A 81 -18.30 -28.20 43.15
CA ARG A 81 -18.61 -28.44 41.73
C ARG A 81 -19.22 -29.82 41.45
N SER A 82 -19.45 -30.65 42.45
CA SER A 82 -20.08 -31.95 42.25
C SER A 82 -21.60 -31.78 42.06
N PRO A 83 -22.18 -32.18 40.91
CA PRO A 83 -23.62 -32.05 40.67
C PRO A 83 -24.39 -32.95 41.64
N MET A 84 -25.18 -32.35 42.54
CA MET A 84 -26.09 -33.10 43.40
C MET A 84 -27.40 -33.35 42.66
N PHE A 85 -27.63 -34.59 42.26
CA PHE A 85 -28.91 -35.01 41.70
C PHE A 85 -29.95 -35.11 42.81
N LYS A 86 -31.07 -34.43 42.65
CA LYS A 86 -32.19 -34.44 43.58
C LYS A 86 -33.49 -34.39 42.80
N THR A 87 -34.55 -34.89 43.41
CA THR A 87 -35.91 -34.72 42.88
C THR A 87 -36.64 -33.68 43.75
N MET A 88 -37.32 -32.73 43.10
CA MET A 88 -38.02 -31.62 43.76
C MET A 88 -39.44 -31.48 43.21
N THR A 89 -40.29 -30.79 43.96
CA THR A 89 -41.65 -30.44 43.50
C THR A 89 -41.68 -29.06 42.87
N ILE A 90 -42.69 -28.77 42.03
CA ILE A 90 -42.79 -27.48 41.34
C ILE A 90 -42.82 -26.28 42.30
N GLY A 91 -43.39 -26.44 43.51
CA GLY A 91 -43.47 -25.38 44.52
C GLY A 91 -42.14 -25.02 45.19
N GLU A 92 -41.10 -25.84 45.00
CA GLU A 92 -39.74 -25.57 45.49
C GLU A 92 -38.86 -24.90 44.42
N LEU A 93 -39.36 -24.80 43.19
CA LEU A 93 -38.63 -24.34 42.01
C LEU A 93 -39.18 -22.99 41.53
N CYS A 94 -38.30 -22.17 40.95
CA CYS A 94 -38.68 -21.00 40.18
C CYS A 94 -37.68 -20.76 39.05
N VAL A 95 -38.00 -19.86 38.11
CA VAL A 95 -36.99 -19.41 37.13
C VAL A 95 -35.96 -18.53 37.85
N SER A 96 -34.67 -18.79 37.64
CA SER A 96 -33.61 -17.98 38.25
C SER A 96 -33.53 -16.59 37.60
N PRO A 97 -33.29 -15.50 38.36
CA PRO A 97 -32.96 -14.18 37.81
C PRO A 97 -31.60 -14.15 37.08
N TYR A 98 -30.78 -15.19 37.23
CA TYR A 98 -29.48 -15.32 36.57
C TYR A 98 -29.54 -16.18 35.31
N ASN A 99 -30.73 -16.61 34.89
CA ASN A 99 -30.92 -17.30 33.62
C ASN A 99 -30.66 -16.31 32.47
N VAL A 100 -29.70 -16.65 31.61
CA VAL A 100 -29.31 -15.76 30.51
C VAL A 100 -30.34 -15.65 29.39
N ARG A 101 -31.31 -16.58 29.31
CA ARG A 101 -32.40 -16.52 28.34
C ARG A 101 -33.51 -15.61 28.85
N THR A 102 -33.61 -14.42 28.25
CA THR A 102 -34.55 -13.36 28.65
C THR A 102 -35.71 -13.20 27.68
N ASN A 103 -35.60 -13.69 26.43
CA ASN A 103 -36.68 -13.58 25.46
C ASN A 103 -37.95 -14.33 25.89
N GLU A 104 -39.03 -13.60 26.20
CA GLU A 104 -40.27 -14.20 26.71
C GLU A 104 -40.99 -15.09 25.69
N ALA A 105 -41.00 -14.72 24.40
CA ALA A 105 -41.67 -15.50 23.37
C ALA A 105 -41.02 -16.89 23.22
N ASP A 106 -39.69 -16.94 23.16
CA ASP A 106 -38.94 -18.18 23.06
C ASP A 106 -39.00 -18.99 24.37
N ALA A 107 -38.95 -18.30 25.51
CA ALA A 107 -39.09 -18.89 26.83
C ALA A 107 -40.48 -19.50 27.07
N ASN A 108 -41.52 -18.94 26.46
CA ASN A 108 -42.92 -19.37 26.60
C ASN A 108 -43.37 -20.30 25.46
N SER A 109 -42.54 -20.53 24.43
CA SER A 109 -42.78 -21.56 23.42
C SER A 109 -42.57 -22.97 23.99
N ILE A 110 -43.57 -23.46 24.72
CA ILE A 110 -43.51 -24.69 25.53
C ILE A 110 -44.50 -25.77 25.13
N ALA A 111 -45.38 -25.54 24.15
CA ALA A 111 -46.44 -26.49 23.77
C ALA A 111 -45.89 -27.86 23.36
N GLY A 112 -44.92 -27.90 22.42
CA GLY A 112 -44.26 -29.13 22.02
C GLY A 112 -43.42 -29.77 23.14
N MET A 113 -42.90 -28.97 24.07
CA MET A 113 -42.14 -29.45 25.22
C MET A 113 -43.05 -30.11 26.26
N ALA A 114 -44.23 -29.54 26.51
CA ALA A 114 -45.25 -30.11 27.39
C ALA A 114 -45.76 -31.45 26.86
N GLU A 115 -46.01 -31.56 25.55
CA GLU A 115 -46.42 -32.84 24.94
C GLU A 115 -45.33 -33.91 25.02
N SER A 116 -44.07 -33.53 24.79
CA SER A 116 -42.92 -34.42 24.96
C SER A 116 -42.77 -34.92 26.40
N LEU A 117 -42.98 -34.04 27.40
CA LEU A 117 -42.93 -34.41 28.81
C LEU A 117 -44.03 -35.40 29.20
N LEU A 118 -45.23 -35.29 28.64
CA LEU A 118 -46.32 -36.25 28.88
C LEU A 118 -46.04 -37.61 28.23
N THR A 119 -45.53 -37.61 27.00
CA THR A 119 -45.36 -38.83 26.22
C THR A 119 -44.09 -39.61 26.57
N ARG A 120 -43.00 -38.91 26.90
CA ARG A 120 -41.66 -39.50 27.08
C ARG A 120 -41.07 -39.27 28.47
N GLY A 121 -41.71 -38.46 29.32
CA GLY A 121 -41.16 -38.08 30.63
C GLY A 121 -39.98 -37.12 30.55
N GLN A 122 -39.32 -36.90 31.68
CA GLN A 122 -38.18 -36.00 31.77
C GLN A 122 -36.87 -36.67 31.32
N LEU A 123 -36.39 -36.32 30.12
CA LEU A 123 -35.13 -36.88 29.59
C LEU A 123 -33.88 -36.23 30.18
N TYR A 124 -33.96 -34.94 30.54
CA TYR A 124 -32.83 -34.17 31.05
C TYR A 124 -33.23 -33.41 32.32
N PRO A 125 -32.40 -33.42 33.38
CA PRO A 125 -32.66 -32.70 34.63
C PRO A 125 -32.54 -31.18 34.46
N LEU A 126 -33.24 -30.42 35.30
CA LEU A 126 -33.05 -28.95 35.40
C LEU A 126 -31.75 -28.66 36.14
N VAL A 127 -31.03 -27.60 35.78
CA VAL A 127 -29.88 -27.14 36.59
C VAL A 127 -30.34 -25.98 37.45
N VAL A 128 -30.24 -26.13 38.77
CA VAL A 128 -30.79 -25.19 39.75
C VAL A 128 -29.73 -24.74 40.76
N HIS A 129 -29.91 -23.56 41.33
CA HIS A 129 -29.10 -23.06 42.43
C HIS A 129 -29.98 -22.64 43.62
N PRO A 130 -29.49 -22.71 44.87
CA PRO A 130 -30.25 -22.24 46.01
C PRO A 130 -30.42 -20.71 45.93
N MET A 131 -31.64 -20.23 46.21
CA MET A 131 -31.92 -18.81 46.38
C MET A 131 -32.06 -18.46 47.87
N PRO A 132 -31.68 -17.23 48.28
CA PRO A 132 -31.88 -16.79 49.66
C PRO A 132 -33.37 -16.84 50.01
N ALA A 133 -33.70 -17.52 51.11
CA ALA A 133 -35.07 -17.63 51.59
C ALA A 133 -35.56 -16.27 52.07
N LYS A 134 -36.69 -15.78 51.53
CA LYS A 134 -37.42 -14.66 52.14
C LYS A 134 -37.98 -15.14 53.48
N SER A 135 -37.80 -14.33 54.54
CA SER A 135 -38.20 -14.63 55.93
C SER A 135 -39.52 -15.41 56.00
N GLY A 136 -39.46 -16.64 56.55
CA GLY A 136 -40.63 -17.51 56.77
C GLY A 136 -41.05 -18.44 55.62
N ARG A 137 -40.36 -18.48 54.47
CA ARG A 137 -40.67 -19.41 53.35
C ARG A 137 -39.62 -20.51 53.18
N LYS A 138 -40.05 -21.67 52.67
CA LYS A 138 -39.17 -22.80 52.32
C LYS A 138 -38.07 -22.36 51.33
N LYS A 139 -36.87 -22.95 51.44
CA LYS A 139 -35.76 -22.73 50.49
C LYS A 139 -36.26 -22.94 49.06
N THR A 140 -36.12 -21.93 48.22
CA THR A 140 -36.54 -21.95 46.82
C THR A 140 -35.30 -22.11 45.95
N TYR A 141 -35.40 -22.90 44.88
CA TYR A 141 -34.30 -23.17 43.97
C TYR A 141 -34.59 -22.52 42.61
N GLY A 142 -33.65 -21.69 42.15
CA GLY A 142 -33.76 -21.00 40.87
C GLY A 142 -33.17 -21.84 39.74
N ALA A 143 -33.94 -22.09 38.68
CA ALA A 143 -33.48 -22.80 37.49
C ALA A 143 -32.55 -21.90 36.63
N LEU A 144 -31.25 -22.19 36.67
CA LEU A 144 -30.22 -21.58 35.80
C LEU A 144 -30.36 -22.08 34.35
N ALA A 145 -30.73 -23.35 34.19
CA ALA A 145 -30.96 -23.96 32.90
C ALA A 145 -32.17 -24.88 32.90
N GLY A 146 -32.85 -24.95 31.74
CA GLY A 146 -34.11 -25.67 31.60
C GLY A 146 -35.36 -24.85 31.96
N GLY A 147 -35.31 -23.51 31.87
CA GLY A 147 -36.47 -22.65 32.14
C GLY A 147 -37.72 -23.00 31.33
N ARG A 148 -37.58 -23.42 30.06
CA ARG A 148 -38.70 -23.91 29.23
C ARG A 148 -39.31 -25.21 29.77
N ARG A 149 -38.48 -26.13 30.27
CA ARG A 149 -38.92 -27.38 30.94
C ARG A 149 -39.67 -27.07 32.24
N TYR A 150 -39.14 -26.17 33.07
CA TYR A 150 -39.85 -25.70 34.27
C TYR A 150 -41.23 -25.11 33.93
N ARG A 151 -41.31 -24.21 32.93
CA ARG A 151 -42.57 -23.62 32.48
C ARG A 151 -43.54 -24.66 31.92
N ALA A 152 -43.04 -25.66 31.17
CA ALA A 152 -43.84 -26.76 30.66
C ALA A 152 -44.44 -27.62 31.78
N PHE A 153 -43.65 -27.98 32.81
CA PHE A 153 -44.17 -28.65 34.01
C PHE A 153 -45.23 -27.80 34.71
N SER A 154 -44.97 -26.51 34.90
CA SER A 154 -45.94 -25.58 35.50
C SER A 154 -47.24 -25.52 34.69
N LEU A 155 -47.18 -25.53 33.35
CA LEU A 155 -48.35 -25.55 32.48
C LEU A 155 -49.16 -26.84 32.65
N LEU A 156 -48.49 -28.00 32.61
CA LEU A 156 -49.14 -29.31 32.73
C LEU A 156 -49.83 -29.51 34.08
N ILE A 157 -49.24 -29.01 35.17
CA ILE A 157 -49.82 -29.05 36.50
C ILE A 157 -51.04 -28.13 36.58
N THR A 158 -50.94 -26.90 36.05
CA THR A 158 -52.08 -25.97 36.00
C THR A 158 -53.24 -26.53 35.16
N GLN A 159 -52.94 -27.27 34.08
CA GLN A 159 -53.94 -27.95 33.25
C GLN A 159 -54.50 -29.24 33.89
N GLY A 160 -54.01 -29.64 35.08
CA GLY A 160 -54.44 -30.86 35.78
C GLY A 160 -53.95 -32.16 35.13
N LYS A 161 -53.05 -32.10 34.15
CA LYS A 161 -52.49 -33.29 33.48
C LYS A 161 -51.39 -33.98 34.30
N LEU A 162 -50.76 -33.26 35.24
CA LEU A 162 -49.81 -33.78 36.21
C LEU A 162 -50.21 -33.35 37.64
N PRO A 163 -49.99 -34.18 38.67
CA PRO A 163 -50.25 -33.78 40.06
C PRO A 163 -49.23 -32.75 40.54
N VAL A 164 -49.62 -31.89 41.50
CA VAL A 164 -48.72 -30.88 42.11
C VAL A 164 -47.50 -31.51 42.79
N SER A 165 -47.64 -32.75 43.25
CA SER A 165 -46.57 -33.56 43.85
C SER A 165 -45.69 -34.29 42.83
N HIS A 166 -45.80 -33.99 41.53
CA HIS A 166 -45.01 -34.67 40.50
C HIS A 166 -43.51 -34.45 40.75
N PRO A 167 -42.70 -35.54 40.80
CA PRO A 167 -41.26 -35.45 40.98
C PRO A 167 -40.58 -34.84 39.74
N ILE A 168 -39.79 -33.77 39.92
CA ILE A 168 -38.97 -33.16 38.85
C ILE A 168 -37.49 -33.38 39.19
N ASP A 169 -36.75 -33.97 38.26
CA ASP A 169 -35.32 -34.23 38.42
C ASP A 169 -34.50 -32.97 38.19
N VAL A 170 -33.63 -32.66 39.15
CA VAL A 170 -32.78 -31.47 39.15
C VAL A 170 -31.34 -31.81 39.53
N ILE A 171 -30.41 -31.00 39.02
CA ILE A 171 -29.01 -30.94 39.42
C ILE A 171 -28.83 -29.65 40.21
N VAL A 172 -28.52 -29.76 41.49
CA VAL A 172 -28.26 -28.60 42.36
C VAL A 172 -26.79 -28.18 42.25
N ARG A 173 -26.57 -26.89 42.00
CA ARG A 173 -25.28 -26.19 41.99
C ARG A 173 -25.25 -25.20 43.15
N ASP A 174 -24.45 -25.47 44.18
CA ASP A 174 -24.35 -24.62 45.37
C ASP A 174 -23.31 -23.51 45.17
N ILE A 175 -23.70 -22.51 44.38
CA ILE A 175 -22.87 -21.38 43.99
C ILE A 175 -23.51 -20.10 44.55
N SER A 176 -22.70 -19.31 45.27
CA SER A 176 -23.12 -18.04 45.87
C SER A 176 -22.73 -16.81 45.05
N ASP A 177 -21.75 -16.94 44.15
CA ASP A 177 -21.26 -15.84 43.31
C ASP A 177 -22.21 -15.60 42.12
N GLU A 178 -22.75 -14.38 42.02
CA GLU A 178 -23.70 -14.04 40.94
C GLU A 178 -23.07 -14.02 39.54
N GLY A 179 -21.77 -13.71 39.44
CA GLY A 179 -21.03 -13.72 38.19
C GLY A 179 -20.85 -15.16 37.69
N GLU A 180 -20.44 -16.06 38.59
CA GLU A 180 -20.30 -17.49 38.31
C GLU A 180 -21.65 -18.14 37.95
N LEU A 181 -22.76 -17.75 38.61
CA LEU A 181 -24.10 -18.23 38.28
C LEU A 181 -24.52 -17.85 36.84
N ARG A 182 -24.24 -16.61 36.42
CA ARG A 182 -24.54 -16.13 35.05
C ARG A 182 -23.67 -16.82 34.01
N GLU A 183 -22.39 -16.97 34.29
CA GLU A 183 -21.42 -17.65 33.44
C GLU A 183 -21.77 -19.13 33.25
N LEU A 184 -22.19 -19.82 34.31
CA LEU A 184 -22.63 -21.22 34.23
C LEU A 184 -23.92 -21.35 33.41
N SER A 185 -24.85 -20.41 33.55
CA SER A 185 -26.06 -20.35 32.71
C SER A 185 -25.69 -20.08 31.23
N LEU A 186 -24.74 -19.17 30.98
CA LEU A 186 -24.24 -18.89 29.63
C LEU A 186 -23.60 -20.11 28.98
N ALA A 187 -22.66 -20.77 29.68
CA ALA A 187 -21.95 -21.94 29.18
C ALA A 187 -22.90 -23.09 28.81
N GLU A 188 -23.93 -23.32 29.62
CA GLU A 188 -24.92 -24.37 29.36
C GLU A 188 -25.75 -24.11 28.09
N ASN A 189 -26.11 -22.85 27.85
CA ASN A 189 -26.95 -22.48 26.71
C ASN A 189 -26.14 -22.27 25.41
N ILE A 190 -24.87 -21.85 25.48
CA ILE A 190 -23.97 -21.73 24.31
C ILE A 190 -23.78 -23.10 23.64
N VAL A 191 -23.52 -24.15 24.42
CA VAL A 191 -23.31 -25.52 23.90
C VAL A 191 -24.53 -26.04 23.15
N ARG A 192 -25.74 -25.57 23.52
CA ARG A 192 -27.01 -25.96 22.87
C ARG A 192 -27.43 -25.07 21.70
N ARG A 193 -26.63 -24.04 21.36
CA ARG A 193 -26.95 -23.03 20.32
C ARG A 193 -28.31 -22.34 20.53
N ASP A 194 -28.71 -22.16 21.79
CA ASP A 194 -30.08 -21.81 22.17
C ASP A 194 -30.31 -20.29 22.43
N LEU A 195 -29.24 -19.47 22.43
CA LEU A 195 -29.29 -18.04 22.74
C LEU A 195 -29.22 -17.17 21.49
N ARG A 196 -29.98 -16.07 21.52
CA ARG A 196 -29.78 -14.95 20.60
C ARG A 196 -28.51 -14.20 20.98
N ASP A 197 -27.91 -13.52 20.00
CA ASP A 197 -26.59 -12.89 20.19
C ASP A 197 -26.59 -11.81 21.28
N TYR A 198 -27.64 -10.98 21.36
CA TYR A 198 -27.76 -9.96 22.41
C TYR A 198 -27.81 -10.57 23.83
N GLU A 199 -28.38 -11.77 24.01
CA GLU A 199 -28.43 -12.45 25.31
C GLU A 199 -27.02 -12.84 25.77
N LYS A 200 -26.16 -13.29 24.83
CA LYS A 200 -24.74 -13.59 25.10
C LYS A 200 -23.99 -12.32 25.51
N TYR A 201 -24.18 -11.23 24.78
CA TYR A 201 -23.52 -9.95 25.04
C TYR A 201 -23.89 -9.41 26.41
N ALA A 202 -25.18 -9.39 26.76
CA ALA A 202 -25.68 -8.97 28.06
C ALA A 202 -25.12 -9.84 29.21
N ALA A 203 -25.06 -11.17 29.01
CA ALA A 203 -24.54 -12.10 30.00
C ALA A 203 -23.06 -11.85 30.29
N VAL A 204 -22.22 -11.68 29.25
CA VAL A 204 -20.80 -11.38 29.40
C VAL A 204 -20.58 -10.02 30.06
N ALA A 205 -21.30 -8.98 29.64
CA ALA A 205 -21.19 -7.66 30.25
C ALA A 205 -21.62 -7.66 31.73
N ALA A 206 -22.64 -8.43 32.09
CA ALA A 206 -23.09 -8.57 33.48
C ALA A 206 -22.10 -9.36 34.33
N ALA A 207 -21.54 -10.46 33.81
CA ALA A 207 -20.53 -11.26 34.51
C ALA A 207 -19.26 -10.43 34.79
N HIS A 208 -18.79 -9.69 33.79
CA HIS A 208 -17.61 -8.82 33.95
C HIS A 208 -17.85 -7.69 34.96
N ARG A 209 -19.01 -7.01 34.90
CA ARG A 209 -19.39 -5.98 35.89
C ARG A 209 -19.46 -6.51 37.32
N LYS A 210 -19.64 -7.81 37.51
CA LYS A 210 -19.65 -8.48 38.82
C LYS A 210 -18.25 -8.94 39.27
N GLY A 211 -17.20 -8.59 38.53
CA GLY A 211 -15.80 -8.79 38.93
C GLY A 211 -15.12 -9.99 38.29
N ARG A 212 -15.78 -10.72 37.37
CA ARG A 212 -15.16 -11.83 36.64
C ARG A 212 -14.20 -11.28 35.57
N SER A 213 -13.00 -11.87 35.47
CA SER A 213 -12.04 -11.50 34.44
C SER A 213 -12.43 -12.08 33.08
N PHE A 214 -11.96 -11.46 31.98
CA PHE A 214 -12.23 -11.98 30.64
C PHE A 214 -11.67 -13.38 30.41
N GLN A 215 -10.50 -13.69 30.99
CA GLN A 215 -9.89 -15.03 30.91
C GLN A 215 -10.79 -16.09 31.54
N GLU A 216 -11.29 -15.83 32.74
CA GLU A 216 -12.14 -16.79 33.44
C GLU A 216 -13.44 -17.06 32.68
N ILE A 217 -14.07 -16.01 32.15
CA ILE A 217 -15.28 -16.13 31.33
C ILE A 217 -14.98 -16.93 30.05
N ALA A 218 -13.84 -16.69 29.40
CA ALA A 218 -13.41 -17.39 28.19
C ALA A 218 -13.23 -18.90 28.46
N ASP A 219 -12.49 -19.24 29.52
CA ASP A 219 -12.19 -20.63 29.90
C ASP A 219 -13.46 -21.42 30.19
N THR A 220 -14.42 -20.85 30.92
CA THR A 220 -15.67 -21.56 31.27
C THR A 220 -16.62 -21.72 30.09
N ASN A 221 -16.66 -20.73 29.18
CA ASN A 221 -17.55 -20.77 28.01
C ASN A 221 -16.91 -21.45 26.79
N GLY A 222 -15.64 -21.86 26.88
CA GLY A 222 -14.90 -22.45 25.77
C GLY A 222 -14.72 -21.50 24.59
N GLN A 223 -14.50 -20.21 24.86
CA GLN A 223 -14.28 -19.16 23.87
C GLN A 223 -12.88 -18.57 24.03
N THR A 224 -12.40 -17.78 23.05
CA THR A 224 -11.16 -17.02 23.22
C THR A 224 -11.41 -15.72 23.99
N VAL A 225 -10.35 -15.14 24.56
CA VAL A 225 -10.43 -13.89 25.33
C VAL A 225 -10.89 -12.73 24.44
N GLU A 226 -10.47 -12.73 23.18
CA GLU A 226 -10.82 -11.71 22.17
C GLU A 226 -12.33 -11.71 21.91
N VAL A 227 -12.93 -12.90 21.74
CA VAL A 227 -14.38 -13.05 21.55
C VAL A 227 -15.15 -12.54 22.77
N ILE A 228 -14.67 -12.85 23.98
CA ILE A 228 -15.30 -12.35 25.22
C ILE A 228 -15.16 -10.83 25.34
N ARG A 229 -14.03 -10.23 24.95
CA ARG A 229 -13.86 -8.78 24.92
C ARG A 229 -14.83 -8.12 23.93
N GLN A 230 -14.98 -8.69 22.74
CA GLN A 230 -15.95 -8.25 21.74
C GLN A 230 -17.40 -8.34 22.27
N TRP A 231 -17.79 -9.47 22.87
CA TRP A 231 -19.13 -9.62 23.45
C TRP A 231 -19.37 -8.66 24.62
N ASN A 232 -18.35 -8.41 25.43
CA ASN A 232 -18.40 -7.41 26.49
C ASN A 232 -18.61 -5.99 25.92
N ARG A 233 -17.90 -5.63 24.84
CA ARG A 233 -18.05 -4.34 24.16
C ARG A 233 -19.47 -4.15 23.64
N LEU A 234 -20.05 -5.16 23.00
CA LEU A 234 -21.44 -5.12 22.52
C LEU A 234 -22.46 -5.09 23.67
N GLY A 235 -22.18 -5.79 24.77
CA GLY A 235 -23.06 -5.81 25.95
C GLY A 235 -23.03 -4.51 26.76
N ASN A 236 -22.07 -3.63 26.48
CA ASN A 236 -21.92 -2.32 27.12
C ASN A 236 -22.26 -1.14 26.19
N LEU A 237 -22.91 -1.42 25.04
CA LEU A 237 -23.47 -0.37 24.17
C LEU A 237 -24.43 0.54 24.94
N ALA A 238 -24.55 1.79 24.50
CA ALA A 238 -25.51 2.73 25.04
C ALA A 238 -26.94 2.13 25.05
N LYS A 239 -27.67 2.33 26.16
CA LYS A 239 -28.96 1.66 26.41
C LYS A 239 -29.95 1.71 25.24
N PRO A 240 -30.16 2.86 24.55
CA PRO A 240 -31.08 2.91 23.41
C PRO A 240 -30.65 2.03 22.23
N ILE A 241 -29.35 1.91 21.99
CA ILE A 241 -28.78 1.09 20.91
C ILE A 241 -28.95 -0.40 21.23
N PHE A 242 -28.63 -0.78 22.47
CA PHE A 242 -28.82 -2.16 22.90
C PHE A 242 -30.30 -2.57 22.86
N ALA A 243 -31.21 -1.69 23.27
CA ALA A 243 -32.65 -1.93 23.17
C ALA A 243 -33.13 -2.09 21.72
N ALA A 244 -32.59 -1.30 20.77
CA ALA A 244 -32.88 -1.46 19.35
C ALA A 244 -32.38 -2.81 18.79
N LEU A 245 -31.23 -3.30 19.28
CA LEU A 245 -30.73 -4.64 18.94
C LEU A 245 -31.64 -5.74 19.50
N GLU A 246 -32.09 -5.61 20.75
CA GLU A 246 -33.04 -6.54 21.37
C GLU A 246 -34.38 -6.59 20.62
N ALA A 247 -34.89 -5.44 20.19
CA ALA A 247 -36.10 -5.31 19.41
C ALA A 247 -35.96 -5.80 17.96
N GLY A 248 -34.73 -6.04 17.49
CA GLY A 248 -34.43 -6.40 16.09
C GLY A 248 -34.56 -5.24 15.11
N GLU A 249 -34.60 -4.00 15.59
CA GLU A 249 -34.61 -2.79 14.76
C GLU A 249 -33.25 -2.52 14.10
N ILE A 250 -32.17 -3.03 14.73
CA ILE A 250 -30.83 -3.05 14.16
C ILE A 250 -30.26 -4.47 14.22
N GLY A 251 -29.55 -4.90 13.18
CA GLY A 251 -28.81 -6.17 13.16
C GLY A 251 -27.45 -6.11 13.87
N THR A 252 -26.84 -7.29 14.07
CA THR A 252 -25.53 -7.44 14.75
C THR A 252 -24.41 -6.61 14.13
N ARG A 253 -24.36 -6.49 12.79
CA ARG A 253 -23.34 -5.66 12.11
C ARG A 253 -23.42 -4.18 12.48
N HIS A 254 -24.63 -3.65 12.69
CA HIS A 254 -24.80 -2.27 13.16
C HIS A 254 -24.32 -2.12 14.61
N ALA A 255 -24.65 -3.09 15.47
CA ALA A 255 -24.18 -3.09 16.84
C ALA A 255 -22.64 -3.16 16.93
N MET A 256 -22.00 -3.96 16.06
CA MET A 256 -20.53 -3.98 15.92
C MET A 256 -19.97 -2.62 15.51
N ALA A 257 -20.58 -1.94 14.54
CA ALA A 257 -20.16 -0.59 14.15
C ALA A 257 -20.31 0.43 15.29
N PHE A 258 -21.39 0.38 16.07
CA PHE A 258 -21.52 1.22 17.28
C PHE A 258 -20.52 0.83 18.38
N GLY A 259 -20.15 -0.45 18.45
CA GLY A 259 -19.19 -0.98 19.39
C GLY A 259 -17.73 -0.62 19.08
N ALA A 260 -17.46 0.03 17.94
CA ALA A 260 -16.13 0.47 17.55
C ALA A 260 -15.49 1.46 18.54
N THR A 261 -16.29 2.14 19.35
CA THR A 261 -15.82 3.00 20.45
C THR A 261 -16.56 2.66 21.75
N ASP A 262 -15.94 2.87 22.91
CA ASP A 262 -16.58 2.73 24.23
C ASP A 262 -17.30 4.01 24.69
N ASP A 263 -17.11 5.11 23.95
CA ASP A 263 -17.73 6.40 24.20
C ASP A 263 -19.25 6.37 23.92
N GLN A 264 -20.03 6.23 24.99
CA GLN A 264 -21.48 6.13 24.90
C GLN A 264 -22.16 7.42 24.41
N ASP A 265 -21.57 8.60 24.64
CA ASP A 265 -22.17 9.86 24.18
C ASP A 265 -22.04 9.96 22.66
N MET A 266 -20.88 9.58 22.11
CA MET A 266 -20.70 9.49 20.67
C MET A 266 -21.56 8.40 20.02
N GLN A 267 -21.67 7.24 20.66
CA GLN A 267 -22.60 6.20 20.23
C GLN A 267 -24.04 6.74 20.12
N LEU A 268 -24.51 7.49 21.13
CA LEU A 268 -25.85 8.08 21.13
C LEU A 268 -26.03 9.13 20.02
N HIS A 269 -25.05 9.99 19.81
CA HIS A 269 -25.07 10.96 18.72
C HIS A 269 -25.11 10.30 17.34
N ALA A 270 -24.25 9.31 17.12
CA ALA A 270 -24.23 8.53 15.87
C ALA A 270 -25.55 7.77 15.68
N PHE A 271 -26.11 7.19 16.74
CA PHE A 271 -27.39 6.48 16.69
C PHE A 271 -28.55 7.42 16.35
N ALA A 272 -28.61 8.61 16.96
CA ALA A 272 -29.63 9.61 16.63
C ALA A 272 -29.55 10.05 15.16
N ALA A 273 -28.33 10.34 14.67
CA ALA A 273 -28.11 10.70 13.27
C ALA A 273 -28.45 9.54 12.31
N PHE A 274 -28.11 8.31 12.68
CA PHE A 274 -28.42 7.11 11.91
C PHE A 274 -29.93 6.86 11.83
N MET A 275 -30.64 6.96 12.94
CA MET A 275 -32.09 6.74 13.00
C MET A 275 -32.88 7.77 12.19
N GLN A 276 -32.38 9.00 12.05
CA GLN A 276 -33.00 10.04 11.22
C GLN A 276 -32.86 9.82 9.71
N ARG A 277 -31.86 9.06 9.25
CA ARG A 277 -31.58 8.87 7.81
C ARG A 277 -32.54 7.93 7.10
N GLY A 278 -33.23 7.02 7.80
CA GLY A 278 -34.18 6.08 7.21
C GLY A 278 -33.56 4.89 6.44
N ASP A 279 -32.24 4.87 6.25
CA ASP A 279 -31.50 3.93 5.40
C ASP A 279 -30.99 2.66 6.12
N ARG A 280 -31.82 2.05 6.98
CA ARG A 280 -31.39 1.00 7.93
C ARG A 280 -31.00 -0.34 7.28
N ASP A 281 -31.54 -0.64 6.11
CA ASP A 281 -31.36 -1.92 5.42
C ASP A 281 -30.28 -1.87 4.32
N GLN A 282 -29.57 -0.74 4.18
CA GLN A 282 -28.53 -0.60 3.17
C GLN A 282 -27.28 -1.41 3.56
N GLN A 283 -26.65 -2.02 2.56
CA GLN A 283 -25.42 -2.81 2.74
C GLN A 283 -24.26 -1.99 3.35
N HIS A 284 -24.24 -0.66 3.12
CA HIS A 284 -23.20 0.25 3.60
C HIS A 284 -23.50 0.92 4.96
N ALA A 285 -24.62 0.60 5.61
CA ALA A 285 -25.02 1.22 6.87
C ALA A 285 -23.95 1.11 8.00
N PRO A 286 -23.22 0.00 8.19
CA PRO A 286 -22.13 -0.08 9.17
C PRO A 286 -20.99 0.91 8.92
N ALA A 287 -20.58 1.10 7.66
CA ALA A 287 -19.52 2.05 7.30
C ALA A 287 -19.93 3.50 7.57
N ILE A 288 -21.22 3.82 7.39
CA ILE A 288 -21.78 5.14 7.74
C ILE A 288 -21.71 5.37 9.25
N ILE A 289 -22.05 4.36 10.06
CA ILE A 289 -21.95 4.45 11.53
C ILE A 289 -20.51 4.71 11.96
N ARG A 290 -19.53 3.94 11.44
CA ARG A 290 -18.10 4.15 11.75
C ARG A 290 -17.62 5.55 11.39
N ARG A 291 -18.04 6.06 10.22
CA ARG A 291 -17.73 7.44 9.80
C ARG A 291 -18.34 8.49 10.75
N LEU A 292 -19.58 8.30 11.21
CA LEU A 292 -20.21 9.18 12.20
C LEU A 292 -19.46 9.15 13.54
N LEU A 293 -18.84 8.03 13.88
CA LEU A 293 -18.02 7.85 15.07
C LEU A 293 -16.56 8.32 14.89
N LYS A 294 -16.18 8.83 13.70
CA LYS A 294 -14.80 9.17 13.33
C LYS A 294 -13.81 8.00 13.50
N VAL A 295 -14.29 6.78 13.39
CA VAL A 295 -13.45 5.58 13.36
C VAL A 295 -12.89 5.46 11.96
N GLY A 296 -11.56 5.33 11.84
CA GLY A 296 -10.91 5.28 10.54
C GLY A 296 -10.86 6.62 9.82
N ASP A 297 -10.95 7.75 10.53
CA ASP A 297 -10.85 9.07 9.93
C ASP A 297 -9.46 9.25 9.30
N SER A 298 -9.41 9.34 7.97
CA SER A 298 -8.16 9.39 7.20
C SER A 298 -7.31 10.59 7.57
N GLU A 299 -7.90 11.74 7.89
CA GLU A 299 -7.15 12.93 8.29
C GLU A 299 -6.55 12.75 9.69
N GLN A 300 -7.30 12.17 10.63
CA GLN A 300 -6.77 11.92 11.97
C GLN A 300 -5.67 10.87 11.95
N THR A 301 -5.85 9.80 11.18
CA THR A 301 -4.86 8.74 10.99
C THR A 301 -3.58 9.31 10.36
N LYS A 302 -3.72 10.13 9.32
CA LYS A 302 -2.61 10.86 8.68
C LYS A 302 -1.83 11.73 9.68
N LEU A 303 -2.55 12.52 10.48
CA LEU A 303 -1.93 13.38 11.50
C LEU A 303 -1.28 12.57 12.63
N LEU A 304 -1.87 11.42 12.99
CA LEU A 304 -1.31 10.50 13.98
C LEU A 304 -0.03 9.84 13.47
N HIS A 305 0.03 9.44 12.20
CA HIS A 305 1.26 8.93 11.57
C HIS A 305 2.35 10.01 11.56
N PHE A 306 2.01 11.25 11.22
CA PHE A 306 2.97 12.36 11.24
C PHE A 306 3.57 12.60 12.64
N VAL A 307 2.77 12.54 13.71
CA VAL A 307 3.27 12.72 15.09
C VAL A 307 3.96 11.45 15.63
N GLY A 308 3.47 10.28 15.22
CA GLY A 308 3.80 8.98 15.77
C GLY A 308 2.88 8.58 16.93
N GLU A 309 2.39 7.34 16.92
CA GLU A 309 1.48 6.80 17.94
C GLU A 309 2.09 6.82 19.35
N LYS A 310 3.39 6.51 19.46
CA LYS A 310 4.14 6.51 20.74
C LYS A 310 4.18 7.93 21.33
N THR A 311 4.56 8.93 20.55
CA THR A 311 4.61 10.33 20.97
C THR A 311 3.23 10.84 21.42
N TYR A 312 2.17 10.47 20.70
CA TYR A 312 0.79 10.83 21.06
C TYR A 312 0.38 10.17 22.39
N THR A 313 0.69 8.88 22.56
CA THR A 313 0.36 8.11 23.77
C THR A 313 1.16 8.61 24.98
N ASP A 314 2.44 8.91 24.82
CA ASP A 314 3.32 9.45 25.87
C ASP A 314 2.87 10.84 26.33
N ALA A 315 2.29 11.64 25.44
CA ALA A 315 1.65 12.90 25.76
C ALA A 315 0.29 12.74 26.47
N GLY A 316 -0.16 11.50 26.72
CA GLY A 316 -1.42 11.15 27.36
C GLY A 316 -2.61 11.05 26.41
N GLY A 317 -2.37 11.05 25.09
CA GLY A 317 -3.41 10.85 24.09
C GLY A 317 -3.93 9.43 24.08
N ARG A 318 -5.24 9.25 23.89
CA ARG A 318 -5.86 7.93 23.79
C ARG A 318 -6.19 7.59 22.35
N TYR A 319 -5.65 6.47 21.90
CA TYR A 319 -5.99 5.84 20.63
C TYR A 319 -6.77 4.56 20.90
N GLU A 320 -8.02 4.51 20.43
CA GLU A 320 -8.90 3.38 20.65
C GLU A 320 -9.00 2.54 19.38
N LEU A 321 -8.66 1.25 19.45
CA LEU A 321 -8.78 0.33 18.31
C LEU A 321 -10.21 -0.20 18.17
N ASP A 322 -10.72 -0.21 16.93
CA ASP A 322 -11.99 -0.89 16.63
C ASP A 322 -11.77 -2.41 16.71
N LEU A 323 -12.40 -3.04 17.71
CA LEU A 323 -12.33 -4.48 17.96
C LEU A 323 -13.00 -5.33 16.88
N PHE A 324 -13.76 -4.70 15.96
CA PHE A 324 -14.54 -5.32 14.90
C PHE A 324 -14.11 -4.85 13.50
N ALA A 325 -12.94 -4.22 13.37
CA ALA A 325 -12.42 -3.79 12.08
C ALA A 325 -11.96 -4.99 11.24
N ASP A 326 -12.55 -5.15 10.06
CA ASP A 326 -12.14 -6.15 9.08
C ASP A 326 -11.01 -5.62 8.17
N GLN A 327 -10.90 -4.29 8.06
CA GLN A 327 -9.99 -3.59 7.15
C GLN A 327 -9.11 -2.58 7.91
N SER A 328 -7.95 -2.23 7.35
CA SER A 328 -7.02 -1.25 7.93
C SER A 328 -7.64 0.14 8.02
N GLU A 329 -8.47 0.52 7.07
CA GLU A 329 -9.12 1.84 7.03
C GLU A 329 -10.15 2.03 8.14
N GLU A 330 -10.73 0.94 8.67
CA GLU A 330 -11.68 0.99 9.79
C GLU A 330 -10.96 0.89 11.15
N ARG A 331 -9.63 0.86 11.15
CA ARG A 331 -8.84 0.58 12.34
C ARG A 331 -8.67 1.83 13.18
N GLY A 332 -9.45 1.89 14.26
CA GLY A 332 -9.19 2.75 15.41
C GLY A 332 -9.63 4.20 15.25
N ARG A 333 -9.50 4.93 16.36
CA ARG A 333 -10.02 6.28 16.54
C ARG A 333 -9.09 7.08 17.45
N VAL A 334 -8.83 8.32 17.08
CA VAL A 334 -8.16 9.30 17.95
C VAL A 334 -9.20 9.91 18.89
N CYS A 335 -9.07 9.68 20.20
CA CYS A 335 -10.03 10.21 21.16
C CYS A 335 -9.78 11.70 21.46
N ASP A 336 -8.51 12.12 21.55
CA ASP A 336 -8.12 13.47 21.98
C ASP A 336 -7.57 14.28 20.79
N GLU A 337 -8.47 14.72 19.90
CA GLU A 337 -8.15 15.46 18.67
C GLU A 337 -7.37 16.76 18.95
N GLY A 338 -7.75 17.48 19.99
CA GLY A 338 -7.12 18.76 20.35
C GLY A 338 -5.67 18.60 20.84
N LEU A 339 -5.33 17.46 21.44
CA LEU A 339 -3.95 17.14 21.80
C LEU A 339 -3.13 16.80 20.56
N LEU A 340 -3.70 15.98 19.66
CA LEU A 340 -3.05 15.61 18.41
C LEU A 340 -2.68 16.87 17.60
N MET A 341 -3.63 17.78 17.41
CA MET A 341 -3.39 19.04 16.69
C MET A 341 -2.29 19.90 17.33
N LYS A 342 -2.17 19.92 18.66
CA LYS A 342 -1.08 20.63 19.35
C LYS A 342 0.28 20.00 19.07
N LEU A 343 0.37 18.67 19.05
CA LEU A 343 1.61 17.96 18.75
C LEU A 343 2.01 18.12 17.28
N VAL A 344 1.03 18.09 16.36
CA VAL A 344 1.24 18.39 14.94
C VAL A 344 1.84 19.79 14.77
N GLU A 345 1.23 20.81 15.37
CA GLU A 345 1.73 22.19 15.26
C GLU A 345 3.12 22.34 15.88
N ALA A 346 3.38 21.68 17.01
CA ALA A 346 4.70 21.69 17.63
C ALA A 346 5.76 21.07 16.71
N LYS A 347 5.46 19.93 16.07
CA LYS A 347 6.38 19.27 15.12
C LYS A 347 6.58 20.09 13.85
N LEU A 348 5.52 20.72 13.32
CA LEU A 348 5.62 21.65 12.19
C LEU A 348 6.50 22.87 12.53
N GLU A 349 6.36 23.46 13.72
CA GLU A 349 7.19 24.60 14.12
C GLU A 349 8.66 24.23 14.32
N GLN A 350 8.95 23.00 14.77
CA GLN A 350 10.32 22.46 14.80
C GLN A 350 10.90 22.41 13.39
N THR A 351 10.17 21.87 12.40
CA THR A 351 10.62 21.86 11.00
C THR A 351 10.81 23.26 10.44
N ARG A 352 9.88 24.20 10.71
CA ARG A 352 10.02 25.60 10.29
C ARG A 352 11.29 26.25 10.87
N THR A 353 11.59 25.96 12.13
CA THR A 353 12.80 26.46 12.80
C THR A 353 14.07 25.87 12.18
N LEU A 354 14.07 24.57 11.89
CA LEU A 354 15.18 23.89 11.21
C LEU A 354 15.47 24.50 9.83
N LEU A 355 14.43 24.68 9.00
CA LEU A 355 14.57 25.27 7.66
C LEU A 355 15.09 26.71 7.70
N ARG A 356 14.61 27.51 8.66
CA ARG A 356 15.15 28.87 8.89
C ARG A 356 16.63 28.84 9.29
N GLN A 357 17.04 27.86 10.10
CA GLN A 357 18.44 27.69 10.50
C GLN A 357 19.31 27.26 9.32
N GLN A 358 18.88 26.28 8.52
CA GLN A 358 19.59 25.83 7.33
C GLN A 358 19.74 26.94 6.28
N LEU A 359 18.73 27.80 6.14
CA LEU A 359 18.82 29.00 5.30
C LEU A 359 19.84 30.00 5.85
N LYS A 360 19.88 30.22 7.18
CA LYS A 360 20.86 31.11 7.83
C LYS A 360 22.30 30.60 7.69
N ASN A 361 22.51 29.28 7.66
CA ASN A 361 23.82 28.68 7.43
C ASN A 361 24.40 29.06 6.05
N HIS A 362 23.52 29.27 5.05
CA HIS A 362 23.91 29.77 3.72
C HIS A 362 23.94 31.32 3.66
N ALA A 363 22.88 31.97 4.15
CA ALA A 363 22.68 33.42 4.08
C ALA A 363 22.12 33.98 5.40
N ALA A 364 23.01 34.44 6.29
CA ALA A 364 22.71 34.84 7.66
C ALA A 364 21.63 35.93 7.84
N HIS A 365 21.38 36.75 6.81
CA HIS A 365 20.42 37.88 6.86
C HIS A 365 19.07 37.58 6.22
N ARG A 366 18.85 36.37 5.68
CA ARG A 366 17.58 36.00 5.06
C ARG A 366 16.63 35.35 6.06
N ASP A 367 15.34 35.61 5.87
CA ASP A 367 14.26 34.96 6.60
C ASP A 367 13.33 34.24 5.63
N LEU A 368 12.73 33.14 6.09
CA LEU A 368 11.85 32.29 5.30
C LEU A 368 10.41 32.39 5.83
N ARG A 369 9.49 32.75 4.93
CA ARG A 369 8.05 32.79 5.21
C ARG A 369 7.42 31.44 4.92
N PHE A 370 6.41 31.09 5.70
CA PHE A 370 5.62 29.86 5.51
C PHE A 370 4.18 30.22 5.24
N GLU A 371 3.58 29.60 4.23
CA GLU A 371 2.16 29.77 3.90
C GLU A 371 1.46 28.40 3.87
N SER A 372 0.16 28.39 4.14
CA SER A 372 -0.63 27.15 4.20
C SER A 372 -0.98 26.59 2.82
N ASN A 373 -0.94 27.41 1.77
CA ASN A 373 -1.34 27.01 0.43
C ASN A 373 -0.27 27.40 -0.58
N PRO A 374 0.01 26.54 -1.58
CA PRO A 374 0.90 26.89 -2.67
C PRO A 374 0.27 27.96 -3.58
N PRO A 375 1.08 28.70 -4.36
CA PRO A 375 0.56 29.74 -5.23
C PRO A 375 -0.34 29.13 -6.31
N ARG A 376 -1.47 29.77 -6.59
CA ARG A 376 -2.44 29.29 -7.59
C ARG A 376 -2.32 30.05 -8.90
N ASP A 377 -2.53 29.34 -10.01
CA ASP A 377 -2.57 29.96 -11.34
C ASP A 377 -3.89 30.71 -11.54
N GLY A 378 -3.78 31.98 -11.94
CA GLY A 378 -4.94 32.86 -12.15
C GLY A 378 -5.86 32.42 -13.31
N ASN A 379 -5.37 31.58 -14.23
CA ASN A 379 -6.13 31.13 -15.39
C ASN A 379 -6.88 29.80 -15.17
N TYR A 380 -6.32 28.88 -14.38
CA TYR A 380 -6.82 27.50 -14.27
C TYR A 380 -7.16 27.07 -12.83
N GLY A 381 -6.89 27.92 -11.82
CA GLY A 381 -7.21 27.64 -10.41
C GLY A 381 -6.36 26.55 -9.74
N GLY A 382 -5.53 25.83 -10.50
CA GLY A 382 -4.59 24.82 -10.01
C GLY A 382 -3.29 25.41 -9.44
N VAL A 383 -2.45 24.55 -8.87
CA VAL A 383 -1.14 24.94 -8.31
C VAL A 383 -0.19 25.42 -9.41
N ALA A 384 0.40 26.60 -9.23
CA ALA A 384 1.32 27.23 -10.17
C ALA A 384 2.72 26.57 -10.09
N ARG A 385 2.86 25.36 -10.64
CA ARG A 385 4.13 24.60 -10.67
C ARG A 385 5.27 25.33 -11.39
N ASP A 386 4.96 26.34 -12.22
CA ASP A 386 5.98 27.22 -12.82
C ASP A 386 6.73 28.08 -11.79
N LEU A 387 6.19 28.24 -10.58
CA LEU A 387 6.79 29.00 -9.48
C LEU A 387 7.51 28.13 -8.44
N GLU A 388 7.50 26.81 -8.62
CA GLU A 388 8.19 25.89 -7.72
C GLU A 388 9.72 26.00 -7.86
N ILE A 389 10.42 25.88 -6.75
CA ILE A 389 11.89 25.94 -6.68
C ILE A 389 12.39 24.59 -6.18
N ALA A 390 13.04 23.84 -7.06
CA ALA A 390 13.71 22.60 -6.68
C ALA A 390 15.06 22.93 -6.04
N VAL A 391 15.14 22.82 -4.70
CA VAL A 391 16.38 22.96 -3.93
C VAL A 391 16.36 21.90 -2.84
N GLU A 392 17.46 21.15 -2.74
CA GLU A 392 17.74 20.25 -1.64
C GLU A 392 18.75 20.88 -0.69
N ALA A 393 18.67 20.55 0.60
CA ALA A 393 19.66 20.98 1.57
C ALA A 393 20.99 20.26 1.29
N ALA A 394 22.08 21.01 1.17
CA ALA A 394 23.40 20.46 0.92
C ALA A 394 24.20 20.35 2.23
N ASP A 395 24.98 19.28 2.35
CA ASP A 395 25.94 19.13 3.44
C ASP A 395 27.01 20.22 3.37
N VAL A 396 27.33 20.80 4.53
CA VAL A 396 28.35 21.87 4.63
C VAL A 396 29.77 21.29 4.68
N ASP A 397 29.92 20.08 5.24
CA ASP A 397 31.17 19.35 5.37
C ASP A 397 31.03 17.93 4.75
N PRO A 398 31.94 17.49 3.87
CA PRO A 398 31.97 16.10 3.37
C PRO A 398 31.95 15.03 4.48
N ALA A 399 32.52 15.31 5.66
CA ALA A 399 32.48 14.39 6.80
C ALA A 399 31.07 14.23 7.39
N ASP A 400 30.23 15.27 7.31
CA ASP A 400 28.83 15.22 7.74
C ASP A 400 27.99 14.36 6.78
N ALA A 401 28.31 14.37 5.48
CA ALA A 401 27.69 13.50 4.48
C ALA A 401 27.98 12.01 4.76
N GLU A 402 29.26 11.65 4.95
CA GLU A 402 29.67 10.29 5.30
C GLU A 402 29.06 9.83 6.63
N ARG A 403 29.04 10.72 7.64
CA ARG A 403 28.50 10.39 8.97
C ARG A 403 26.99 10.21 8.94
N SER A 404 26.24 11.08 8.24
CA SER A 404 24.80 10.93 8.10
C SER A 404 24.41 9.63 7.40
N ALA A 405 25.12 9.24 6.34
CA ALA A 405 24.90 7.97 5.64
C ALA A 405 25.18 6.75 6.54
N TYR A 406 26.23 6.81 7.37
CA TYR A 406 26.50 5.77 8.37
C TYR A 406 25.39 5.67 9.41
N VAL A 407 24.97 6.81 9.98
CA VAL A 407 23.93 6.85 11.02
C VAL A 407 22.59 6.34 10.47
N GLN A 408 22.20 6.73 9.26
CA GLN A 408 20.98 6.22 8.60
C GLN A 408 21.01 4.71 8.38
N ASN A 409 22.15 4.15 7.97
CA ASN A 409 22.29 2.69 7.81
C ASN A 409 22.17 1.95 9.14
N GLU A 410 22.79 2.44 10.21
CA GLU A 410 22.66 1.84 11.55
C GLU A 410 21.21 1.90 12.07
N MET A 411 20.54 3.04 11.90
CA MET A 411 19.13 3.20 12.29
C MET A 411 18.23 2.22 11.50
N ALA A 412 18.46 2.07 10.19
CA ALA A 412 17.71 1.11 9.37
C ALA A 412 17.91 -0.35 9.81
N GLU A 413 19.11 -0.73 10.26
CA GLU A 413 19.36 -2.07 10.82
C GLU A 413 18.65 -2.27 12.18
N LEU A 414 18.62 -1.25 13.03
CA LEU A 414 17.88 -1.28 14.29
C LEU A 414 16.35 -1.41 14.07
N GLU A 415 15.80 -0.71 13.07
CA GLU A 415 14.39 -0.81 12.68
C GLU A 415 14.03 -2.19 12.12
N LYS A 416 14.89 -2.78 11.29
CA LYS A 416 14.74 -4.17 10.82
C LYS A 416 14.70 -5.15 12.00
N ARG A 417 15.59 -4.98 12.98
CA ARG A 417 15.61 -5.80 14.20
C ARG A 417 14.32 -5.63 15.01
N ALA A 418 13.84 -4.41 15.18
CA ALA A 418 12.57 -4.14 15.87
C ALA A 418 11.38 -4.81 15.17
N THR A 419 11.35 -4.77 13.84
CA THR A 419 10.32 -5.42 13.01
C THR A 419 10.31 -6.94 13.22
N ILE A 420 11.48 -7.58 13.24
CA ILE A 420 11.62 -9.02 13.50
C ILE A 420 11.08 -9.39 14.89
N ILE A 421 11.39 -8.59 15.91
CA ILE A 421 10.94 -8.82 17.30
C ILE A 421 9.42 -8.69 17.43
N LEU A 422 8.82 -7.70 16.75
CA LEU A 422 7.37 -7.51 16.75
C LEU A 422 6.64 -8.66 16.05
N ALA A 423 7.22 -9.19 14.98
CA ALA A 423 6.68 -10.31 14.21
C ALA A 423 6.81 -11.68 14.92
N ASP A 424 7.69 -11.82 15.92
CA ASP A 424 7.87 -13.08 16.65
C ASP A 424 6.65 -13.41 17.52
N GLU A 425 5.91 -14.46 17.17
CA GLU A 425 4.73 -14.93 17.91
C GLU A 425 5.09 -15.64 19.23
N ALA A 426 6.34 -16.07 19.42
CA ALA A 426 6.79 -16.76 20.63
C ALA A 426 7.01 -15.80 21.82
N LEU A 427 7.17 -14.50 21.55
CA LEU A 427 7.38 -13.48 22.56
C LEU A 427 6.05 -12.93 23.07
N ASP A 428 5.90 -12.88 24.40
CA ASP A 428 4.79 -12.16 25.02
C ASP A 428 4.98 -10.63 24.90
N ARG A 429 3.91 -9.87 25.21
CA ARG A 429 3.94 -8.42 25.04
C ARG A 429 5.02 -7.75 25.89
N ALA A 430 5.21 -8.22 27.12
CA ALA A 430 6.20 -7.66 28.04
C ALA A 430 7.64 -7.88 27.54
N ALA A 431 7.92 -9.06 26.96
CA ALA A 431 9.20 -9.37 26.36
C ALA A 431 9.45 -8.54 25.09
N LYS A 432 8.44 -8.34 24.25
CA LYS A 432 8.52 -7.44 23.08
C LYS A 432 8.83 -6.01 23.48
N ASP A 433 8.09 -5.47 24.45
CA ASP A 433 8.29 -4.10 24.95
C ASP A 433 9.70 -3.92 25.54
N ALA A 434 10.19 -4.90 26.30
CA ALA A 434 11.55 -4.87 26.87
C ALA A 434 12.65 -4.93 25.80
N ALA A 435 12.46 -5.71 24.74
CA ALA A 435 13.42 -5.85 23.66
C ALA A 435 13.45 -4.61 22.75
N ILE A 436 12.31 -3.98 22.50
CA ILE A 436 12.22 -2.68 21.80
C ILE A 436 12.88 -1.58 22.64
N ALA A 437 12.62 -1.55 23.96
CA ALA A 437 13.29 -0.58 24.83
C ALA A 437 14.81 -0.70 24.82
N ALA A 438 15.36 -1.90 24.59
CA ALA A 438 16.81 -2.09 24.42
C ALA A 438 17.31 -1.54 23.08
N ILE A 439 16.52 -1.63 22.00
CA ILE A 439 16.84 -1.02 20.70
C ILE A 439 16.79 0.51 20.80
N ASP A 440 15.79 1.06 21.49
CA ASP A 440 15.63 2.51 21.69
C ASP A 440 16.87 3.16 22.35
N VAL A 441 17.60 2.42 23.19
CA VAL A 441 18.84 2.90 23.84
C VAL A 441 19.93 3.24 22.82
N ASP A 442 20.02 2.46 21.73
CA ASP A 442 20.99 2.68 20.67
C ASP A 442 20.42 3.60 19.56
N TYR A 443 19.11 3.58 19.33
CA TYR A 443 18.43 4.38 18.31
C TYR A 443 18.36 5.87 18.67
N ASN A 444 17.95 6.22 19.89
CA ASN A 444 17.73 7.62 20.28
C ASN A 444 19.00 8.49 20.15
N PRO A 445 20.20 8.03 20.54
CA PRO A 445 21.43 8.81 20.33
C PRO A 445 21.76 9.04 18.85
N LEU A 446 21.49 8.06 17.99
CA LEU A 446 21.71 8.15 16.54
C LEU A 446 20.74 9.16 15.90
N GLU A 447 19.48 9.16 16.32
CA GLU A 447 18.48 10.15 15.90
C GLU A 447 18.90 11.57 16.28
N LEU A 448 19.36 11.76 17.53
CA LEU A 448 19.89 13.06 17.99
C LEU A 448 21.13 13.50 17.20
N GLU A 449 22.01 12.57 16.84
CA GLU A 449 23.19 12.85 16.03
C GLU A 449 22.80 13.30 14.61
N LEU A 450 21.86 12.59 13.96
CA LEU A 450 21.35 12.95 12.64
C LEU A 450 20.68 14.33 12.66
N ALA A 451 19.84 14.62 13.66
CA ALA A 451 19.21 15.93 13.83
C ALA A 451 20.25 17.06 13.99
N ALA A 452 21.38 16.77 14.68
CA ALA A 452 22.47 17.74 14.81
C ALA A 452 23.22 17.96 13.49
N ILE A 453 23.38 16.93 12.66
CA ILE A 453 23.95 17.04 11.30
C ILE A 453 23.01 17.85 10.41
N ASP A 454 21.71 17.54 10.43
CA ASP A 454 20.70 18.26 9.65
C ASP A 454 20.64 19.75 9.99
N ALA A 455 20.78 20.11 11.27
CA ALA A 455 20.83 21.50 11.69
C ALA A 455 22.05 22.27 11.16
N ARG A 456 23.12 21.58 10.77
CA ARG A 456 24.32 22.17 10.15
C ARG A 456 24.23 22.28 8.63
N ARG A 457 23.32 21.55 7.98
CA ARG A 457 23.14 21.62 6.52
C ARG A 457 22.82 23.03 6.04
N SER A 458 23.15 23.32 4.79
CA SER A 458 22.91 24.63 4.17
C SER A 458 21.85 24.53 3.09
N LEU A 459 20.88 25.44 3.14
CA LEU A 459 19.80 25.52 2.15
C LEU A 459 20.04 26.73 1.23
N ALA A 460 20.49 26.46 -0.01
CA ALA A 460 20.85 27.48 -0.98
C ALA A 460 19.65 27.91 -1.84
N LEU A 461 18.77 28.76 -1.28
CA LEU A 461 17.65 29.33 -2.04
C LEU A 461 18.08 30.53 -2.91
N PRO A 462 17.55 30.69 -4.14
CA PRO A 462 17.82 31.87 -4.98
C PRO A 462 17.46 33.20 -4.30
N ASP A 463 18.10 34.30 -4.70
CA ASP A 463 17.78 35.63 -4.17
C ASP A 463 16.44 36.15 -4.71
N GLY A 464 15.57 36.58 -3.79
CA GLY A 464 14.27 37.16 -4.12
C GLY A 464 13.18 36.77 -3.14
N ASP A 465 11.94 37.09 -3.51
CA ASP A 465 10.78 36.89 -2.63
C ASP A 465 10.23 35.44 -2.74
N ILE A 466 10.53 34.64 -1.71
CA ILE A 466 10.29 33.19 -1.65
C ILE A 466 9.56 32.83 -0.35
N PHE A 467 8.70 31.81 -0.41
CA PHE A 467 8.07 31.20 0.76
C PHE A 467 8.08 29.67 0.64
N ALA A 468 7.85 28.97 1.75
CA ALA A 468 7.75 27.52 1.80
C ALA A 468 6.34 27.07 2.20
N THR A 469 5.93 25.90 1.71
CA THR A 469 4.71 25.21 2.13
C THR A 469 5.07 23.87 2.74
N LEU A 470 4.37 23.50 3.80
CA LEU A 470 4.52 22.24 4.52
C LEU A 470 3.23 21.45 4.34
N GLU A 471 3.27 20.35 3.62
CA GLU A 471 2.12 19.47 3.39
C GLU A 471 2.41 18.11 4.00
N ILE A 472 1.51 17.62 4.85
CA ILE A 472 1.60 16.26 5.38
C ILE A 472 0.97 15.35 4.31
N GLU A 473 1.60 14.25 3.95
CA GLU A 473 1.09 13.24 3.02
C GLU A 473 0.29 12.14 3.77
N GLN A 474 -0.42 11.25 3.06
CA GLN A 474 -1.31 10.26 3.70
C GLN A 474 -0.59 9.27 4.63
N ASP A 475 0.67 8.95 4.34
CA ASP A 475 1.54 8.11 5.15
C ASP A 475 2.11 8.83 6.39
N GLY A 476 1.86 10.14 6.51
CA GLY A 476 2.39 10.97 7.58
C GLY A 476 3.78 11.56 7.26
N GLU A 477 4.31 11.36 6.06
CA GLU A 477 5.53 12.06 5.62
C GLU A 477 5.25 13.56 5.42
N LEU A 478 6.28 14.38 5.61
CA LEU A 478 6.18 15.83 5.48
C LEU A 478 6.85 16.29 4.20
N ASP A 479 6.05 16.72 3.24
CA ASP A 479 6.54 17.32 2.00
C ASP A 479 6.80 18.83 2.19
N VAL A 480 8.02 19.24 1.90
CA VAL A 480 8.48 20.63 2.00
C VAL A 480 8.75 21.15 0.60
N ARG A 481 7.94 22.12 0.15
CA ARG A 481 8.10 22.75 -1.16
C ARG A 481 8.40 24.23 -1.04
N PHE A 482 9.25 24.74 -1.92
CA PHE A 482 9.64 26.15 -1.99
C PHE A 482 9.04 26.82 -3.22
N TRP A 483 8.59 28.06 -3.07
CA TRP A 483 7.84 28.77 -4.09
C TRP A 483 8.30 30.22 -4.23
N TRP A 484 8.33 30.70 -5.46
CA TRP A 484 8.35 32.13 -5.73
C TRP A 484 7.01 32.78 -5.35
N ALA A 485 7.04 33.89 -4.61
CA ALA A 485 5.83 34.63 -4.23
C ALA A 485 4.99 35.11 -5.43
N SER A 486 5.64 35.33 -6.59
CA SER A 486 4.96 35.64 -7.85
C SER A 486 5.85 35.42 -9.07
N ARG A 487 5.24 35.35 -10.26
CA ARG A 487 5.97 35.39 -11.55
C ARG A 487 6.87 36.62 -11.70
N LYS A 488 6.50 37.74 -11.05
CA LYS A 488 7.32 38.97 -11.02
C LYS A 488 8.57 38.77 -10.16
N ALA A 489 8.46 38.09 -9.01
CA ALA A 489 9.59 37.75 -8.16
C ALA A 489 10.57 36.83 -8.89
N LYS A 490 10.06 35.77 -9.54
CA LYS A 490 10.87 34.86 -10.37
C LYS A 490 11.64 35.60 -11.47
N ARG A 491 10.95 36.43 -12.25
CA ARG A 491 11.58 37.24 -13.32
C ARG A 491 12.59 38.27 -12.81
N ALA A 492 12.40 38.79 -11.60
CA ALA A 492 13.35 39.72 -11.00
C ALA A 492 14.65 39.02 -10.60
N ALA A 493 14.56 37.80 -10.07
CA ALA A 493 15.71 36.98 -9.71
C ALA A 493 16.49 36.46 -10.94
N GLU A 494 15.78 36.11 -12.02
CA GLU A 494 16.41 35.65 -13.28
C GLU A 494 17.08 36.78 -14.08
N LYS A 495 16.87 38.05 -13.71
CA LYS A 495 17.42 39.20 -14.43
C LYS A 495 18.90 39.40 -14.02
N PRO A 496 19.87 39.31 -14.94
CA PRO A 496 21.27 39.54 -14.61
C PRO A 496 21.48 40.96 -14.09
N PRO A 497 22.44 41.19 -13.17
CA PRO A 497 22.72 42.51 -12.63
C PRO A 497 23.06 43.45 -13.79
N VAL A 498 22.27 44.52 -13.93
CA VAL A 498 22.48 45.54 -14.94
C VAL A 498 23.77 46.27 -14.60
N ALA A 499 24.86 45.95 -15.29
CA ALA A 499 26.04 46.80 -15.33
C ALA A 499 25.61 48.20 -15.79
N ALA A 500 25.96 49.22 -15.01
CA ALA A 500 25.67 50.62 -15.33
C ALA A 500 26.12 50.93 -16.76
N ARG A 501 25.18 51.34 -17.62
CA ARG A 501 25.48 51.75 -19.00
C ARG A 501 26.40 52.98 -18.98
N PRO A 502 27.60 52.94 -19.61
CA PRO A 502 28.27 54.18 -19.96
C PRO A 502 27.54 54.85 -21.13
N ALA A 503 27.60 56.18 -21.14
CA ALA A 503 26.93 57.07 -22.07
C ALA A 503 27.30 56.81 -23.54
N SER A 504 26.32 57.07 -24.39
CA SER A 504 26.31 56.96 -25.85
C SER A 504 27.46 57.68 -26.55
N LEU A 505 28.15 56.96 -27.44
CA LEU A 505 28.72 57.52 -28.67
C LEU A 505 28.22 56.69 -29.86
N GLY A 506 27.91 57.41 -30.94
CA GLY A 506 27.20 56.93 -32.12
C GLY A 506 27.93 55.91 -33.01
N PRO A 507 27.42 55.65 -34.22
CA PRO A 507 27.50 54.36 -34.89
C PRO A 507 28.79 54.18 -35.70
N ILE A 508 29.52 53.09 -35.44
CA ILE A 508 30.67 52.60 -36.22
C ILE A 508 30.51 51.06 -36.36
N PRO A 509 30.91 50.47 -37.51
CA PRO A 509 30.24 49.31 -38.09
C PRO A 509 30.70 47.96 -37.52
N LYS A 510 29.90 46.94 -37.84
CA LYS A 510 30.00 45.55 -37.39
C LYS A 510 31.40 44.96 -37.64
N PRO A 511 32.17 44.59 -36.60
CA PRO A 511 33.40 43.84 -36.78
C PRO A 511 33.12 42.33 -36.83
N GLU A 512 33.83 41.66 -37.74
CA GLU A 512 33.99 40.21 -37.79
C GLU A 512 34.66 39.73 -36.50
N VAL A 513 34.08 38.69 -35.89
CA VAL A 513 34.61 38.06 -34.68
C VAL A 513 35.44 36.84 -35.09
N PRO A 514 36.73 36.75 -34.72
CA PRO A 514 37.46 35.50 -34.73
C PRO A 514 37.06 34.64 -33.53
N GLU A 515 36.96 33.33 -33.75
CA GLU A 515 36.49 32.34 -32.78
C GLU A 515 37.29 32.32 -31.46
N PRO A 516 36.62 32.18 -30.31
CA PRO A 516 37.23 31.61 -29.12
C PRO A 516 36.89 30.12 -29.03
N GLY A 517 37.93 29.30 -29.05
CA GLY A 517 37.85 27.87 -28.79
C GLY A 517 37.16 27.57 -27.46
N ARG A 518 36.06 26.81 -27.52
CA ARG A 518 35.61 25.95 -26.44
C ARG A 518 35.76 24.52 -26.90
N SER A 519 36.54 23.79 -26.10
CA SER A 519 36.83 22.37 -26.23
C SER A 519 35.63 21.58 -26.72
N LEU A 520 35.82 20.95 -27.88
CA LEU A 520 34.95 19.96 -28.47
C LEU A 520 34.64 18.87 -27.44
N MET A 521 33.45 18.90 -26.84
CA MET A 521 32.74 17.63 -26.74
C MET A 521 32.43 17.22 -28.17
N PRO A 522 32.81 16.01 -28.61
CA PRO A 522 32.48 15.57 -29.95
C PRO A 522 30.96 15.68 -30.10
N LYS A 523 30.51 16.34 -31.16
CA LYS A 523 29.13 16.21 -31.64
C LYS A 523 28.87 14.70 -31.67
N PRO A 524 27.83 14.17 -30.98
CA PRO A 524 27.54 12.76 -31.08
C PRO A 524 27.36 12.43 -32.57
N PRO A 525 27.91 11.30 -33.04
CA PRO A 525 27.75 10.91 -34.44
C PRO A 525 26.26 10.89 -34.77
N THR A 526 25.93 11.31 -35.99
CA THR A 526 24.57 11.27 -36.53
C THR A 526 24.16 9.80 -36.67
N GLY A 527 23.68 9.21 -35.58
CA GLY A 527 23.31 7.80 -35.51
C GLY A 527 23.33 7.25 -34.09
N GLY A 528 22.16 7.04 -33.51
CA GLY A 528 21.91 5.83 -32.74
C GLY A 528 22.12 5.81 -31.23
N GLN A 529 21.82 6.89 -30.49
CA GLN A 529 21.53 6.75 -29.05
C GLN A 529 20.14 7.29 -28.74
N ALA A 530 19.27 6.44 -28.20
CA ALA A 530 17.96 6.83 -27.68
C ALA A 530 18.17 7.82 -26.51
N ILE A 531 17.52 8.98 -26.55
CA ILE A 531 17.68 9.99 -25.48
C ILE A 531 16.94 9.46 -24.25
N ASP A 532 17.72 9.03 -23.27
CA ASP A 532 17.27 8.78 -21.91
C ASP A 532 16.85 10.11 -21.23
N GLN A 533 15.97 10.06 -20.24
CA GLN A 533 15.66 11.20 -19.38
C GLN A 533 16.90 11.70 -18.62
N SER A 534 17.97 10.90 -18.54
CA SER A 534 19.28 11.30 -18.01
C SER A 534 20.03 12.31 -18.90
N TYR A 535 19.72 12.39 -20.20
CA TYR A 535 20.21 13.45 -21.07
C TYR A 535 19.20 14.59 -21.05
N GLY A 536 19.54 15.64 -20.31
CA GLY A 536 18.65 16.75 -19.96
C GLY A 536 17.70 17.23 -21.07
N TYR A 537 16.55 17.75 -20.64
CA TYR A 537 15.38 18.24 -21.39
C TYR A 537 15.67 18.93 -22.75
N GLY A 538 16.85 19.50 -22.95
CA GLY A 538 17.29 20.17 -24.18
C GLY A 538 17.55 19.28 -25.41
N ALA A 539 18.01 18.04 -25.28
CA ALA A 539 18.35 17.21 -26.45
C ALA A 539 17.11 16.80 -27.26
N ARG A 540 16.03 16.42 -26.56
CA ARG A 540 14.72 16.12 -27.15
C ARG A 540 14.09 17.34 -27.81
N GLN A 541 14.12 18.49 -27.14
CA GLN A 541 13.60 19.74 -27.71
C GLN A 541 14.37 20.17 -28.97
N THR A 542 15.68 19.94 -29.01
CA THR A 542 16.51 20.23 -30.18
C THR A 542 16.12 19.34 -31.36
N ALA A 543 15.87 18.05 -31.13
CA ALA A 543 15.38 17.13 -32.17
C ALA A 543 13.96 17.47 -32.64
N ASP A 544 13.05 17.79 -31.72
CA ASP A 544 11.68 18.19 -32.04
C ASP A 544 11.65 19.53 -32.81
N ALA A 545 12.54 20.47 -32.48
CA ALA A 545 12.70 21.73 -33.22
C ALA A 545 13.26 21.52 -34.63
N ALA A 546 14.27 20.67 -34.80
CA ALA A 546 14.83 20.35 -36.12
C ALA A 546 13.78 19.75 -37.07
N ILE A 547 12.91 18.86 -36.56
CA ILE A 547 11.81 18.26 -37.34
C ILE A 547 10.74 19.28 -37.70
N LYS A 548 10.41 20.18 -36.77
CA LYS A 548 9.49 21.29 -37.03
C LYS A 548 10.02 22.20 -38.13
N ASP A 549 11.33 22.46 -38.15
CA ASP A 549 11.96 23.29 -39.18
C ASP A 549 12.07 22.58 -40.53
N GLU A 550 12.33 21.26 -40.56
CA GLU A 550 12.51 20.48 -41.79
C GLU A 550 11.18 20.09 -42.48
N TYR A 551 10.15 19.71 -41.72
CA TYR A 551 8.87 19.20 -42.26
C TYR A 551 7.66 20.10 -41.98
N GLY A 552 7.85 21.17 -41.20
CA GLY A 552 6.78 22.13 -40.87
C GLY A 552 5.68 21.59 -39.95
N LEU A 553 5.90 20.45 -39.28
CA LEU A 553 4.92 19.81 -38.41
C LEU A 553 4.82 20.49 -37.04
N THR A 554 3.62 20.51 -36.46
CA THR A 554 3.43 20.88 -35.05
C THR A 554 3.96 19.78 -34.12
N ALA A 555 4.15 20.10 -32.84
CA ALA A 555 4.56 19.08 -31.85
C ALA A 555 3.58 17.90 -31.83
N ASP A 556 2.27 18.16 -31.88
CA ASP A 556 1.24 17.13 -31.97
C ASP A 556 1.32 16.33 -33.28
N GLY A 557 1.54 17.01 -34.42
CA GLY A 557 1.72 16.36 -35.72
C GLY A 557 2.90 15.38 -35.73
N VAL A 558 4.00 15.75 -35.08
CA VAL A 558 5.16 14.87 -34.89
C VAL A 558 4.79 13.66 -34.03
N GLN A 559 4.05 13.85 -32.93
CA GLN A 559 3.60 12.74 -32.09
C GLN A 559 2.66 11.77 -32.83
N ILE A 560 1.77 12.30 -33.68
CA ILE A 560 0.86 11.51 -34.52
C ILE A 560 1.64 10.61 -35.48
N MET A 561 2.58 11.19 -36.25
CA MET A 561 3.38 10.42 -37.22
C MET A 561 4.20 9.30 -36.55
N ARG A 562 4.75 9.58 -35.36
CA ARG A 562 5.51 8.59 -34.56
C ARG A 562 4.63 7.46 -34.03
N ALA A 563 3.41 7.77 -33.63
CA ALA A 563 2.45 6.76 -33.21
C ALA A 563 2.04 5.85 -34.38
N LEU A 564 1.78 6.42 -35.55
CA LEU A 564 1.45 5.65 -36.76
C LEU A 564 2.61 4.73 -37.21
N ARG A 565 3.85 5.21 -37.19
CA ARG A 565 5.06 4.40 -37.47
C ARG A 565 5.15 3.18 -36.54
N ARG A 566 4.89 3.38 -35.25
CA ARG A 566 4.93 2.30 -34.24
C ARG A 566 3.82 1.28 -34.45
N GLU A 567 2.59 1.73 -34.72
CA GLU A 567 1.49 0.78 -35.01
C GLU A 567 1.76 -0.04 -36.28
N ALA A 568 2.42 0.55 -37.29
CA ALA A 568 2.80 -0.18 -38.49
C ALA A 568 3.82 -1.29 -38.18
N LEU A 569 4.87 -0.99 -37.40
CA LEU A 569 5.85 -2.00 -36.96
C LEU A 569 5.21 -3.12 -36.10
N ARG A 570 4.28 -2.76 -35.22
CA ARG A 570 3.49 -3.74 -34.46
C ARG A 570 2.73 -4.70 -35.36
N CYS A 571 2.12 -4.19 -36.44
CA CYS A 571 1.44 -5.03 -37.40
C CYS A 571 2.41 -5.92 -38.18
N ALA A 572 3.62 -5.44 -38.48
CA ALA A 572 4.66 -6.24 -39.11
C ALA A 572 5.11 -7.42 -38.22
N LEU A 573 5.29 -7.20 -36.90
CA LEU A 573 5.60 -8.28 -35.96
C LEU A 573 4.47 -9.33 -35.89
N LEU A 574 3.22 -8.90 -36.02
CA LEU A 574 2.07 -9.80 -36.08
C LEU A 574 2.01 -10.60 -37.38
N ASP A 575 2.41 -10.02 -38.51
CA ASP A 575 2.54 -10.73 -39.78
C ASP A 575 3.67 -11.75 -39.75
N ASP A 576 4.83 -11.37 -39.23
CA ASP A 576 5.97 -12.26 -39.03
C ASP A 576 5.54 -13.48 -38.19
N ALA A 577 4.88 -13.26 -37.05
CA ALA A 577 4.36 -14.34 -36.22
C ALA A 577 3.31 -15.21 -36.92
N ALA A 578 2.42 -14.62 -37.73
CA ALA A 578 1.45 -15.38 -38.54
C ALA A 578 2.14 -16.23 -39.63
N GLY A 579 3.27 -15.75 -40.15
CA GLY A 579 4.19 -16.46 -41.04
C GLY A 579 5.14 -17.43 -40.33
N GLN A 580 4.96 -17.69 -39.02
CA GLN A 580 5.81 -18.52 -38.17
C GLN A 580 7.22 -17.96 -37.90
N GLY A 581 7.45 -16.68 -38.16
CA GLY A 581 8.64 -15.97 -37.73
C GLY A 581 8.73 -15.80 -36.21
N THR A 582 9.95 -15.58 -35.72
CA THR A 582 10.30 -15.50 -34.29
C THR A 582 10.82 -14.13 -33.88
N HIS A 583 10.87 -13.14 -34.78
CA HIS A 583 11.51 -11.87 -34.48
C HIS A 583 10.86 -11.14 -33.29
N GLY A 584 9.54 -11.25 -33.16
CA GLY A 584 8.81 -10.73 -32.00
C GLY A 584 9.18 -11.44 -30.69
N SER A 585 9.21 -12.78 -30.68
CA SER A 585 9.58 -13.54 -29.47
C SER A 585 11.04 -13.32 -29.08
N ASP A 586 11.93 -13.33 -30.06
CA ASP A 586 13.36 -13.19 -29.84
C ASP A 586 13.66 -11.80 -29.27
N TYR A 587 13.03 -10.76 -29.81
CA TYR A 587 13.14 -9.41 -29.27
C TYR A 587 12.62 -9.28 -27.84
N ALA A 588 11.42 -9.80 -27.55
CA ALA A 588 10.81 -9.70 -26.23
C ALA A 588 11.66 -10.42 -25.17
N VAL A 589 12.08 -11.65 -25.45
CA VAL A 589 12.91 -12.45 -24.53
C VAL A 589 14.28 -11.80 -24.34
N TRP A 590 14.95 -11.44 -25.44
CA TRP A 590 16.27 -10.81 -25.39
C TRP A 590 16.26 -9.48 -24.62
N SER A 591 15.27 -8.62 -24.87
CA SER A 591 15.19 -7.31 -24.21
C SER A 591 14.89 -7.42 -22.71
N LEU A 592 13.99 -8.33 -22.29
CA LEU A 592 13.74 -8.58 -20.86
C LEU A 592 14.99 -9.15 -20.17
N LEU A 593 15.65 -10.15 -20.77
CA LEU A 593 16.88 -10.73 -20.23
C LEU A 593 18.00 -9.70 -20.13
N ARG A 594 18.16 -8.86 -21.15
CA ARG A 594 19.22 -7.84 -21.17
C ARG A 594 18.95 -6.73 -20.15
N ALA A 595 17.70 -6.29 -20.02
CA ALA A 595 17.31 -5.33 -19.00
C ALA A 595 17.61 -5.87 -17.59
N ASP A 596 17.22 -7.11 -17.29
CA ASP A 596 17.35 -7.67 -15.94
C ASP A 596 18.78 -8.14 -15.61
N LEU A 597 19.54 -8.66 -16.58
CA LEU A 597 20.89 -9.18 -16.34
C LEU A 597 22.00 -8.14 -16.50
N LYS A 598 21.80 -7.12 -17.34
CA LYS A 598 22.79 -6.05 -17.56
C LYS A 598 22.40 -4.72 -16.92
N GLY A 599 21.20 -4.62 -16.35
CA GLY A 599 20.70 -3.36 -15.79
C GLY A 599 20.56 -2.25 -16.83
N GLU A 600 20.45 -2.60 -18.12
CA GLU A 600 20.30 -1.62 -19.20
C GLU A 600 18.91 -0.99 -19.15
N SER A 601 18.85 0.33 -19.34
CA SER A 601 17.58 1.05 -19.36
C SER A 601 16.74 0.66 -20.58
N GLY A 602 15.41 0.65 -20.41
CA GLY A 602 14.49 0.32 -21.50
C GLY A 602 14.66 1.21 -22.75
N TYR A 603 15.08 2.46 -22.54
CA TYR A 603 15.41 3.41 -23.60
C TYR A 603 16.54 2.91 -24.50
N ALA A 604 17.62 2.37 -23.94
CA ALA A 604 18.76 1.84 -24.71
C ALA A 604 18.36 0.64 -25.58
N LEU A 605 17.38 -0.14 -25.11
CA LEU A 605 16.86 -1.33 -25.79
C LEU A 605 15.72 -1.01 -26.77
N GLY A 606 15.22 0.23 -26.77
CA GLY A 606 13.99 0.61 -27.49
C GLY A 606 12.74 -0.13 -27.00
N ALA A 607 12.79 -0.70 -25.79
CA ALA A 607 11.77 -1.54 -25.19
C ALA A 607 11.57 -1.22 -23.72
N ARG A 608 10.32 -1.13 -23.26
CA ARG A 608 9.98 -0.87 -21.87
C ARG A 608 9.79 -2.17 -21.10
N ARG A 609 10.35 -2.23 -19.88
CA ARG A 609 10.02 -3.28 -18.90
C ARG A 609 8.54 -3.21 -18.53
N LEU A 610 7.85 -4.34 -18.59
CA LEU A 610 6.41 -4.42 -18.32
C LEU A 610 6.07 -4.54 -16.82
N ALA A 611 7.02 -5.04 -16.00
CA ALA A 611 6.87 -5.15 -14.55
C ALA A 611 7.52 -3.94 -13.85
N GLY A 612 6.71 -2.94 -13.49
CA GLY A 612 7.13 -1.81 -12.68
C GLY A 612 6.11 -0.68 -12.64
N GLY A 613 5.70 -0.29 -11.42
CA GLY A 613 4.78 0.82 -11.11
C GLY A 613 5.33 2.22 -11.44
N TYR A 614 6.06 2.37 -12.54
CA TYR A 614 6.36 3.67 -13.10
C TYR A 614 5.12 4.16 -13.84
N GLU A 615 4.37 5.06 -13.20
CA GLU A 615 3.34 5.84 -13.85
C GLU A 615 3.94 6.62 -15.02
N THR A 616 3.27 6.53 -16.17
CA THR A 616 3.66 7.25 -17.37
C THR A 616 3.36 8.74 -17.23
N ASN A 617 4.32 9.53 -16.74
CA ASN A 617 4.31 10.98 -16.95
C ASN A 617 4.74 11.39 -18.37
N VAL A 618 4.36 10.59 -19.37
CA VAL A 618 4.33 11.06 -20.77
C VAL A 618 2.87 11.17 -21.15
N SER A 619 2.27 12.30 -20.77
CA SER A 619 1.04 12.81 -21.36
C SER A 619 1.14 12.65 -22.88
N VAL A 620 0.33 11.77 -23.46
CA VAL A 620 0.09 11.81 -24.90
C VAL A 620 -0.87 12.96 -25.09
N SER A 621 -0.56 13.85 -26.02
CA SER A 621 -1.54 14.82 -26.46
C SER A 621 -2.83 14.11 -26.86
N GLU A 622 -3.98 14.57 -26.35
CA GLU A 622 -5.29 14.01 -26.69
C GLU A 622 -5.53 13.98 -28.21
N ALA A 623 -4.80 14.83 -28.95
CA ALA A 623 -4.79 14.88 -30.41
C ALA A 623 -4.28 13.60 -31.09
N VAL A 624 -3.47 12.74 -30.43
CA VAL A 624 -2.87 11.56 -31.09
C VAL A 624 -3.87 10.40 -31.23
N GLY A 625 -4.70 10.19 -30.20
CA GLY A 625 -5.59 9.04 -30.08
C GLY A 625 -6.55 8.85 -31.27
N PRO A 626 -7.24 9.90 -31.75
CA PRO A 626 -8.15 9.80 -32.89
C PRO A 626 -7.48 9.33 -34.18
N HIS A 627 -6.26 9.78 -34.48
CA HIS A 627 -5.55 9.41 -35.71
C HIS A 627 -5.11 7.95 -35.68
N VAL A 628 -4.59 7.48 -34.55
CA VAL A 628 -4.19 6.07 -34.39
C VAL A 628 -5.40 5.15 -34.48
N LYS A 629 -6.51 5.48 -33.82
CA LYS A 629 -7.74 4.66 -33.82
C LYS A 629 -8.35 4.50 -35.22
N ARG A 630 -8.20 5.49 -36.10
CA ARG A 630 -8.74 5.47 -37.48
C ARG A 630 -7.79 4.82 -38.49
N ALA A 631 -6.49 4.73 -38.18
CA ALA A 631 -5.53 4.07 -39.05
C ALA A 631 -5.77 2.56 -39.12
N ILE A 632 -5.49 1.95 -40.27
CA ILE A 632 -5.64 0.51 -40.49
C ILE A 632 -4.81 -0.28 -39.47
N ALA A 633 -3.57 0.16 -39.24
CA ALA A 633 -2.69 -0.43 -38.23
C ALA A 633 -3.31 -0.40 -36.81
N GLY A 634 -3.85 0.73 -36.38
CA GLY A 634 -4.42 0.89 -35.04
C GLY A 634 -5.72 0.10 -34.85
N MET A 635 -6.57 0.02 -35.89
CA MET A 635 -7.76 -0.84 -35.88
C MET A 635 -7.38 -2.31 -35.77
N ARG A 636 -6.39 -2.76 -36.56
CA ARG A 636 -5.88 -4.14 -36.50
C ARG A 636 -5.32 -4.44 -35.12
N TRP A 637 -4.40 -3.62 -34.63
CA TRP A 637 -3.79 -3.78 -33.30
C TRP A 637 -4.83 -3.89 -32.17
N SER A 638 -5.82 -2.99 -32.17
CA SER A 638 -6.90 -3.00 -31.16
C SER A 638 -7.72 -4.29 -31.22
N ARG A 639 -8.03 -4.79 -32.42
CA ARG A 639 -8.73 -6.05 -32.62
C ARG A 639 -7.91 -7.24 -32.12
N GLU A 640 -6.62 -7.31 -32.44
CA GLU A 640 -5.76 -8.42 -32.00
C GLU A 640 -5.59 -8.45 -30.48
N ILE A 641 -5.48 -7.29 -29.81
CA ILE A 641 -5.48 -7.20 -28.35
C ILE A 641 -6.80 -7.69 -27.76
N ALA A 642 -7.95 -7.27 -28.31
CA ALA A 642 -9.25 -7.70 -27.82
C ALA A 642 -9.41 -9.22 -27.92
N GLN A 643 -9.04 -9.80 -29.07
CA GLN A 643 -9.08 -11.25 -29.28
C GLN A 643 -8.14 -12.01 -28.32
N MET A 644 -6.95 -11.47 -28.04
CA MET A 644 -6.01 -12.08 -27.09
C MET A 644 -6.57 -12.07 -25.67
N ARG A 645 -7.26 -10.99 -25.26
CA ARG A 645 -7.88 -10.87 -23.93
C ARG A 645 -9.05 -11.83 -23.72
N GLU A 646 -9.82 -12.10 -24.77
CA GLU A 646 -10.99 -12.99 -24.71
C GLU A 646 -10.60 -14.49 -24.77
N HIS A 647 -9.35 -14.80 -25.10
CA HIS A 647 -8.89 -16.18 -25.18
C HIS A 647 -8.79 -16.83 -23.79
N SER A 648 -9.11 -18.12 -23.69
CA SER A 648 -9.14 -18.86 -22.41
C SER A 648 -7.81 -18.80 -21.65
N SER A 649 -6.68 -18.78 -22.36
CA SER A 649 -5.34 -18.65 -21.77
C SER A 649 -5.05 -17.30 -21.11
N MET A 650 -5.93 -16.30 -21.27
CA MET A 650 -5.81 -14.96 -20.68
C MET A 650 -7.04 -14.56 -19.85
N ALA A 651 -8.21 -15.09 -20.18
CA ALA A 651 -9.49 -14.71 -19.55
C ALA A 651 -9.86 -15.51 -18.30
N LEU A 652 -9.22 -16.65 -18.04
CA LEU A 652 -9.52 -17.49 -16.88
C LEU A 652 -8.93 -16.87 -15.60
N ASP A 653 -9.76 -16.74 -14.57
CA ASP A 653 -9.34 -16.26 -13.24
C ASP A 653 -8.45 -17.28 -12.50
N ASP A 654 -8.57 -18.58 -12.82
CA ASP A 654 -7.74 -19.65 -12.27
C ASP A 654 -6.39 -19.71 -13.00
N LEU A 655 -5.35 -19.15 -12.38
CA LEU A 655 -4.02 -18.98 -12.98
C LEU A 655 -3.36 -20.30 -13.43
N PRO A 656 -3.36 -21.39 -12.64
CA PRO A 656 -2.93 -22.71 -13.10
C PRO A 656 -3.64 -23.17 -14.38
N ALA A 657 -4.96 -23.04 -14.45
CA ALA A 657 -5.73 -23.44 -15.63
C ALA A 657 -5.48 -22.52 -16.84
N ALA A 658 -5.34 -21.21 -16.61
CA ALA A 658 -4.98 -20.24 -17.64
C ALA A 658 -3.60 -20.55 -18.24
N PHE A 659 -2.61 -20.86 -17.40
CA PHE A 659 -1.28 -21.24 -17.84
C PHE A 659 -1.27 -22.58 -18.57
N GLN A 660 -2.01 -23.59 -18.08
CA GLN A 660 -2.14 -24.87 -18.78
C GLN A 660 -2.78 -24.68 -20.16
N ALA A 661 -3.85 -23.87 -20.26
CA ALA A 661 -4.46 -23.52 -21.54
C ALA A 661 -3.48 -22.79 -22.47
N PHE A 662 -2.60 -21.92 -21.94
CA PHE A 662 -1.52 -21.31 -22.73
C PHE A 662 -0.45 -22.34 -23.16
N HIS A 663 -0.11 -23.28 -22.28
CA HIS A 663 0.89 -24.30 -22.56
C HIS A 663 0.44 -25.25 -23.66
N ASP A 664 -0.84 -25.59 -23.70
CA ASP A 664 -1.43 -26.51 -24.68
C ASP A 664 -1.68 -25.85 -26.06
N GLU A 665 -1.49 -24.54 -26.16
CA GLU A 665 -1.68 -23.80 -27.41
C GLU A 665 -0.61 -24.04 -28.48
N THR A 666 -0.99 -23.72 -29.72
CA THR A 666 -0.14 -23.87 -30.89
C THR A 666 1.06 -22.90 -30.89
N SER A 667 2.15 -23.26 -31.58
CA SER A 667 3.31 -22.38 -31.74
C SER A 667 2.96 -21.07 -32.46
N ILE A 668 2.01 -21.11 -33.40
CA ILE A 668 1.51 -19.90 -34.09
C ILE A 668 0.86 -18.95 -33.08
N TRP A 669 0.03 -19.48 -32.18
CA TRP A 669 -0.61 -18.69 -31.13
C TRP A 669 0.43 -18.09 -30.16
N LYS A 670 1.39 -18.90 -29.71
CA LYS A 670 2.46 -18.45 -28.80
C LYS A 670 3.35 -17.39 -29.44
N ASN A 671 3.72 -17.54 -30.71
CA ASN A 671 4.48 -16.54 -31.45
C ASN A 671 3.68 -15.24 -31.62
N LYS A 672 2.37 -15.33 -31.87
CA LYS A 672 1.48 -14.16 -31.91
C LYS A 672 1.39 -13.45 -30.55
N ALA A 673 1.29 -14.20 -29.46
CA ALA A 673 1.31 -13.63 -28.10
C ALA A 673 2.65 -12.96 -27.79
N ALA A 674 3.76 -13.57 -28.20
CA ALA A 674 5.09 -12.98 -28.04
C ALA A 674 5.29 -11.72 -28.92
N ALA A 675 4.75 -11.69 -30.13
CA ALA A 675 4.73 -10.51 -30.99
C ALA A 675 3.86 -9.37 -30.41
N LEU A 676 2.73 -9.68 -29.78
CA LEU A 676 1.93 -8.71 -29.03
C LEU A 676 2.71 -8.16 -27.84
N LEU A 677 3.41 -9.01 -27.09
CA LEU A 677 4.26 -8.62 -25.97
C LEU A 677 5.37 -7.68 -26.45
N ALA A 678 6.10 -8.06 -27.49
CA ALA A 678 7.10 -7.21 -28.14
C ALA A 678 6.52 -5.86 -28.55
N GLY A 679 5.34 -5.85 -29.18
CA GLY A 679 4.67 -4.62 -29.60
C GLY A 679 4.23 -3.71 -28.45
N LEU A 680 3.86 -4.27 -27.29
CA LEU A 680 3.59 -3.52 -26.06
C LEU A 680 4.88 -2.96 -25.44
N MET A 681 5.97 -3.73 -25.54
CA MET A 681 7.29 -3.32 -25.06
C MET A 681 7.90 -2.23 -25.92
N LEU A 682 7.66 -2.22 -27.24
CA LEU A 682 8.15 -1.17 -28.13
C LEU A 682 7.87 0.19 -27.49
N GLU A 683 8.93 0.86 -27.05
CA GLU A 683 8.78 2.13 -26.41
C GLU A 683 8.09 3.08 -27.39
N ARG A 684 7.40 4.07 -26.84
CA ARG A 684 6.96 5.17 -27.69
C ARG A 684 8.23 5.73 -28.32
N SER A 685 8.40 5.46 -29.61
CA SER A 685 9.36 5.91 -30.61
C SER A 685 9.60 7.44 -30.68
N LEU A 686 9.37 8.14 -29.58
CA LEU A 686 9.19 9.58 -29.42
C LEU A 686 10.45 10.31 -28.98
N ASN A 687 11.49 9.62 -28.50
CA ASN A 687 12.59 10.28 -27.81
C ASN A 687 13.98 10.04 -28.43
N ALA A 688 14.09 9.44 -29.62
CA ALA A 688 15.39 9.30 -30.28
C ALA A 688 15.75 10.55 -31.11
N PRO A 689 17.02 11.01 -31.11
CA PRO A 689 17.47 12.07 -32.00
C PRO A 689 17.53 11.53 -33.44
N GLY A 690 17.09 12.32 -34.42
CA GLY A 690 17.18 11.90 -35.83
C GLY A 690 16.16 10.84 -36.26
N TYR A 691 15.11 10.60 -35.47
CA TYR A 691 13.91 9.87 -35.91
C TYR A 691 14.06 8.35 -36.11
N GLN A 692 15.16 7.75 -35.65
CA GLN A 692 15.44 6.32 -35.84
C GLN A 692 15.88 5.68 -34.52
N VAL A 693 15.24 4.55 -34.21
CA VAL A 693 15.68 3.66 -33.13
C VAL A 693 16.36 2.51 -33.86
N PRO A 694 17.71 2.40 -33.80
CA PRO A 694 18.44 1.41 -34.59
C PRO A 694 17.93 -0.02 -34.40
N LEU A 695 17.51 -0.37 -33.18
CA LEU A 695 16.90 -1.67 -32.89
C LEU A 695 15.55 -1.86 -33.58
N HIS A 696 14.71 -0.83 -33.69
CA HIS A 696 13.45 -0.92 -34.45
C HIS A 696 13.71 -1.04 -35.95
N ASP A 697 14.77 -0.41 -36.46
CA ASP A 697 15.18 -0.54 -37.85
C ASP A 697 15.69 -1.96 -38.16
N VAL A 698 16.47 -2.55 -37.23
CA VAL A 698 16.88 -3.97 -37.31
C VAL A 698 15.69 -4.92 -37.25
N LEU A 699 14.70 -4.64 -36.40
CA LEU A 699 13.47 -5.44 -36.34
C LEU A 699 12.67 -5.35 -37.64
N ALA A 700 12.49 -4.14 -38.18
CA ALA A 700 11.79 -3.93 -39.44
C ALA A 700 12.49 -4.67 -40.60
N ASP A 701 13.81 -4.57 -40.70
CA ASP A 701 14.62 -5.32 -41.68
C ASP A 701 14.47 -6.84 -41.52
N GLY A 702 14.52 -7.33 -40.27
CA GLY A 702 14.39 -8.77 -39.95
C GLY A 702 13.05 -9.37 -40.36
N THR A 703 11.95 -8.62 -40.17
CA THR A 703 10.61 -9.04 -40.61
C THR A 703 10.37 -8.86 -42.12
N GLY A 704 11.36 -8.35 -42.87
CA GLY A 704 11.22 -7.98 -44.27
C GLY A 704 10.34 -6.74 -44.51
N PHE A 705 10.07 -5.95 -43.45
CA PHE A 705 9.13 -4.83 -43.46
C PHE A 705 9.69 -3.64 -44.22
N SER A 706 9.26 -3.50 -45.46
CA SER A 706 9.70 -2.48 -46.42
C SER A 706 8.74 -1.29 -46.48
N ASP A 707 9.20 -0.19 -47.09
CA ASP A 707 8.36 0.99 -47.39
C ASP A 707 7.06 0.63 -48.12
N ARG A 708 7.07 -0.44 -48.93
CA ARG A 708 5.88 -0.89 -49.64
C ARG A 708 4.80 -1.44 -48.70
N GLU A 709 5.18 -2.03 -47.58
CA GLU A 709 4.27 -2.62 -46.61
C GLU A 709 3.78 -1.57 -45.60
N ILE A 710 4.53 -0.51 -45.34
CA ILE A 710 4.04 0.61 -44.53
C ILE A 710 2.76 1.21 -45.13
N ALA A 711 2.70 1.31 -46.47
CA ALA A 711 1.53 1.82 -47.19
C ALA A 711 0.28 0.91 -47.09
N THR A 712 0.40 -0.34 -46.65
CA THR A 712 -0.77 -1.21 -46.38
C THR A 712 -1.37 -0.93 -45.00
N TYR A 713 -0.58 -0.34 -44.10
CA TYR A 713 -0.93 -0.07 -42.71
C TYR A 713 -1.35 1.37 -42.43
N VAL A 714 -0.79 2.32 -43.19
CA VAL A 714 -1.05 3.75 -43.02
C VAL A 714 -1.36 4.35 -44.39
N GLU A 715 -2.61 4.74 -44.60
CA GLU A 715 -3.03 5.45 -45.81
C GLU A 715 -2.99 6.97 -45.62
N PRO A 716 -2.75 7.75 -46.69
CA PRO A 716 -2.90 9.20 -46.63
C PRO A 716 -4.38 9.56 -46.48
N THR A 717 -4.73 10.12 -45.31
CA THR A 717 -6.04 10.72 -45.03
C THR A 717 -5.99 12.23 -45.09
N GLU A 718 -7.15 12.87 -45.25
CA GLU A 718 -7.24 14.33 -45.25
C GLU A 718 -6.74 14.93 -43.93
N GLU A 719 -6.96 14.25 -42.80
CA GLU A 719 -6.48 14.72 -41.49
C GLU A 719 -4.95 14.60 -41.36
N ILE A 720 -4.32 13.58 -41.96
CA ILE A 720 -2.85 13.48 -42.03
C ILE A 720 -2.28 14.58 -42.91
N VAL A 721 -2.90 14.84 -44.07
CA VAL A 721 -2.46 15.91 -44.99
C VAL A 721 -2.65 17.29 -44.37
N ASP A 722 -3.65 17.46 -43.51
CA ASP A 722 -3.90 18.71 -42.81
C ASP A 722 -2.82 19.06 -41.78
N LEU A 723 -2.06 18.07 -41.27
CA LEU A 723 -0.94 18.31 -40.36
C LEU A 723 0.18 19.17 -40.97
N PHE A 724 0.31 19.17 -42.30
CA PHE A 724 1.39 19.85 -43.00
C PHE A 724 1.02 21.28 -43.40
N PRO A 725 1.96 22.23 -43.41
CA PRO A 725 1.71 23.56 -43.96
C PRO A 725 1.56 23.51 -45.49
N ARG A 726 0.96 24.55 -46.06
CA ARG A 726 0.63 24.64 -47.50
C ARG A 726 1.81 24.32 -48.43
N SER A 727 3.01 24.82 -48.12
CA SER A 727 4.23 24.58 -48.91
C SER A 727 4.60 23.09 -48.99
N HIS A 728 4.46 22.38 -47.86
CA HIS A 728 4.77 20.96 -47.75
C HIS A 728 3.69 20.09 -48.40
N ARG A 729 2.40 20.46 -48.30
CA ARG A 729 1.31 19.77 -49.03
C ARG A 729 1.57 19.76 -50.54
N LEU A 730 2.02 20.89 -51.09
CA LEU A 730 2.37 21.01 -52.50
C LEU A 730 3.65 20.22 -52.84
N ALA A 731 4.66 20.24 -51.97
CA ALA A 731 5.88 19.45 -52.15
C ALA A 731 5.60 17.94 -52.19
N LEU A 732 4.72 17.44 -51.33
CA LEU A 732 4.30 16.03 -51.28
C LEU A 732 3.54 15.59 -52.54
N ALA A 733 2.71 16.47 -53.11
CA ALA A 733 1.93 16.14 -54.31
C ALA A 733 2.72 16.26 -55.63
N LYS A 734 3.75 17.12 -55.67
CA LYS A 734 4.52 17.44 -56.88
C LYS A 734 5.04 16.22 -57.67
N PRO A 735 5.54 15.14 -57.05
CA PRO A 735 6.01 13.96 -57.79
C PRO A 735 4.89 13.10 -58.40
N HIS A 736 3.64 13.32 -58.01
CA HIS A 736 2.51 12.42 -58.28
C HIS A 736 1.41 13.05 -59.14
N VAL A 737 1.60 14.30 -59.59
CA VAL A 737 0.61 15.07 -60.35
C VAL A 737 1.25 15.63 -61.61
N ASP A 738 0.49 15.70 -62.71
CA ASP A 738 0.96 16.28 -63.96
C ASP A 738 1.21 17.80 -63.83
N LYS A 739 2.16 18.32 -64.61
CA LYS A 739 2.60 19.73 -64.51
C LYS A 739 1.47 20.74 -64.72
N MET A 740 0.48 20.42 -65.56
CA MET A 740 -0.66 21.30 -65.83
C MET A 740 -1.66 21.34 -64.67
N ALA A 741 -2.02 20.17 -64.13
CA ALA A 741 -2.87 20.09 -62.94
C ALA A 741 -2.17 20.73 -61.73
N PHE A 742 -0.87 20.50 -61.54
CA PHE A 742 -0.11 21.09 -60.42
C PHE A 742 -0.04 22.63 -60.49
N ALA A 743 0.09 23.22 -61.68
CA ALA A 743 0.11 24.68 -61.86
C ALA A 743 -1.22 25.35 -61.45
N SER A 744 -2.35 24.63 -61.54
CA SER A 744 -3.65 25.14 -61.08
C SER A 744 -3.78 25.19 -59.55
N TRP A 745 -2.95 24.43 -58.82
CA TRP A 745 -3.03 24.28 -57.36
C TRP A 745 -2.32 25.41 -56.62
N ASP A 746 -1.36 26.09 -57.24
CA ASP A 746 -0.67 27.24 -56.64
C ASP A 746 -1.60 28.44 -56.36
N LYS A 747 -2.78 28.46 -57.01
CA LYS A 747 -3.83 29.47 -56.82
C LYS A 747 -4.87 29.10 -55.75
N LEU A 748 -4.88 27.85 -55.27
CA LEU A 748 -5.86 27.37 -54.28
C LEU A 748 -5.47 27.77 -52.85
N LYS A 749 -6.47 28.02 -52.01
CA LYS A 749 -6.27 28.30 -50.57
C LYS A 749 -5.80 27.04 -49.84
N ALA A 750 -5.16 27.21 -48.68
CA ALA A 750 -4.56 26.11 -47.91
C ALA A 750 -5.55 24.96 -47.60
N GLY A 751 -6.77 25.28 -47.19
CA GLY A 751 -7.82 24.27 -46.90
C GLY A 751 -8.35 23.55 -48.14
N GLU A 752 -8.43 24.25 -49.28
CA GLU A 752 -8.90 23.69 -50.56
C GLU A 752 -7.89 22.71 -51.19
N LEU A 753 -6.63 22.73 -50.72
CA LEU A 753 -5.56 21.84 -51.18
C LEU A 753 -5.58 20.46 -50.51
N ILE A 754 -6.27 20.27 -49.38
CA ILE A 754 -6.23 19.03 -48.60
C ILE A 754 -6.79 17.85 -49.41
N ALA A 755 -8.01 17.97 -49.93
CA ALA A 755 -8.66 16.88 -50.67
C ALA A 755 -7.99 16.57 -52.03
N PRO A 756 -7.54 17.55 -52.84
CA PRO A 756 -6.74 17.29 -54.05
C PRO A 756 -5.42 16.56 -53.77
N VAL A 757 -4.65 17.02 -52.76
CA VAL A 757 -3.38 16.40 -52.37
C VAL A 757 -3.60 14.99 -51.86
N THR A 758 -4.58 14.77 -50.98
CA THR A 758 -4.92 13.43 -50.47
C THR A 758 -5.27 12.46 -51.59
N ARG A 759 -6.06 12.90 -52.59
CA ARG A 759 -6.40 12.08 -53.76
C ARG A 759 -5.17 11.75 -54.62
N ALA A 760 -4.23 12.69 -54.79
CA ALA A 760 -2.99 12.43 -55.51
C ALA A 760 -2.11 11.41 -54.78
N LEU A 761 -1.96 11.53 -53.46
CA LEU A 761 -1.20 10.59 -52.65
C LEU A 761 -1.83 9.19 -52.65
N ARG A 762 -3.16 9.08 -52.54
CA ARG A 762 -3.88 7.79 -52.68
C ARG A 762 -3.69 7.15 -54.05
N ARG A 763 -3.66 7.95 -55.13
CA ARG A 763 -3.40 7.47 -56.49
C ARG A 763 -1.97 6.98 -56.70
N ALA A 764 -1.01 7.50 -55.95
CA ALA A 764 0.39 7.09 -56.02
C ALA A 764 0.63 5.64 -55.51
N LYS A 765 -0.36 5.00 -54.85
CA LYS A 765 -0.37 3.60 -54.34
C LYS A 765 0.79 3.17 -53.43
N ARG A 766 1.87 3.93 -53.31
CA ARG A 766 3.12 3.60 -52.61
C ARG A 766 3.70 4.80 -51.85
N TRP A 767 2.88 5.82 -51.60
CA TRP A 767 3.35 6.97 -50.86
C TRP A 767 3.50 6.61 -49.39
N VAL A 768 4.70 6.85 -48.85
CA VAL A 768 5.03 6.78 -47.43
C VAL A 768 5.77 8.05 -47.08
N HIS A 769 5.38 8.70 -46.00
CA HIS A 769 6.11 9.87 -45.52
C HIS A 769 7.50 9.44 -45.00
N PRO A 770 8.58 10.21 -45.24
CA PRO A 770 9.92 9.88 -44.74
C PRO A 770 9.95 9.59 -43.23
N LEU A 771 9.18 10.36 -42.46
CA LEU A 771 8.91 10.14 -41.03
C LEU A 771 8.12 8.84 -40.71
N MET A 772 7.92 7.93 -41.63
CA MET A 772 7.38 6.60 -41.32
C MET A 772 8.32 5.48 -41.75
N GLN A 773 9.38 5.80 -42.49
CA GLN A 773 10.35 4.84 -43.00
C GLN A 773 11.27 4.29 -41.90
N PHE A 774 11.84 3.12 -42.16
CA PHE A 774 12.87 2.48 -41.34
C PHE A 774 14.20 2.52 -42.10
N ALA A 775 15.31 2.77 -41.40
CA ALA A 775 16.61 2.74 -42.04
C ALA A 775 16.99 1.32 -42.45
N PRO A 776 17.73 1.14 -43.55
CA PRO A 776 18.35 -0.15 -43.83
C PRO A 776 19.32 -0.51 -42.71
N ARG A 777 19.46 -1.81 -42.44
CA ARG A 777 20.36 -2.32 -41.39
C ARG A 777 21.76 -1.71 -41.54
N PRO A 778 22.34 -1.12 -40.46
CA PRO A 778 23.70 -0.62 -40.51
C PRO A 778 24.68 -1.77 -40.80
N PRO A 779 25.74 -1.54 -41.60
CA PRO A 779 26.72 -2.57 -41.90
C PRO A 779 27.35 -3.08 -40.60
N LEU A 780 27.46 -4.41 -40.47
CA LEU A 780 28.11 -5.03 -39.32
C LEU A 780 29.54 -4.46 -39.18
N PRO A 781 29.99 -4.08 -37.98
CA PRO A 781 31.38 -3.71 -37.77
C PRO A 781 32.27 -4.87 -38.21
N ALA A 782 33.21 -4.59 -39.10
CA ALA A 782 34.07 -5.62 -39.67
C ALA A 782 34.94 -6.26 -38.58
N ALA A 783 34.93 -7.60 -38.55
CA ALA A 783 35.95 -8.50 -38.01
C ALA A 783 36.00 -8.90 -36.52
N GLU A 784 35.24 -8.36 -35.58
CA GLU A 784 35.40 -8.77 -34.16
C GLU A 784 34.40 -9.84 -33.64
N PHE A 785 33.30 -10.11 -34.34
CA PHE A 785 32.24 -10.99 -33.80
C PHE A 785 32.33 -12.47 -34.17
N ARG A 786 33.31 -12.89 -34.98
CA ARG A 786 33.48 -14.32 -35.32
C ARG A 786 34.20 -15.13 -34.24
N GLU A 787 34.95 -14.52 -33.33
CA GLU A 787 35.64 -15.23 -32.25
C GLU A 787 34.79 -15.46 -30.99
N ALA A 788 33.65 -14.77 -30.85
CA ALA A 788 32.80 -14.87 -29.64
C ALA A 788 31.61 -15.84 -29.79
N ALA A 789 31.44 -16.48 -30.96
CA ALA A 789 30.32 -17.37 -31.26
C ALA A 789 30.74 -18.81 -31.65
N GLU A 790 32.04 -19.11 -31.60
CA GLU A 790 32.58 -20.48 -31.52
C GLU A 790 32.95 -20.78 -30.06
#